data_AF-A0A7S4SW10-F1
#
_entry.id   AF-A0A7S4SW10-F1
#
_cell.length_a   1.000
_cell.length_b   1.000
_cell.length_c   1.000
_cell.angle_alpha   90.00
_cell.angle_beta   90.00
_cell.angle_gamma   90.00
#
_symmetry.space_group_name_H-M   'P 1'
#
loop_
_entity.id
_entity.type
_entity.pdbx_description
1 polymer ?
#
loop_
_entity_poly.entity_id
_entity_poly.type
_entity_poly.pdbx_seq_one_letter_code
_entity_poly.pdbx_strand_id
1 'polypeptide(L)'
;ILAQGSGGRDAQGSCGGALHAGTMQMLRAATPHLALRSGRAAPRKVQVLAAASRHRHPGALLPGSPRFCTATVSLPNSLCSSVPVLRPSKGIWEEQLTQSVLMVEPSGFRSNEETAEDNRFMAGQGEESADDLTRTVMAEWTALVEALRDAGVRVTAIEGQGLPDEVFPNNWFSTHANGQLVIYPMKVPSRAQEVRQQVVEEVRATHGLTRPVYDISGWRESGVALEGTGSLVLDRSNRVAYVAISKRADRNLAALWASEMGYELVAFHTADRHGEEIYHTNVLLSVGQSFAVLCSEAIPDEQERRAVLAALKDAHKVVVGVTLEQMGSFACNCIQLKGARGTVFAISEAGWSALEDAQRLVIESCVDKVVAVPVPTIERLGGGSVRCMIAELFPAEAKEPEPPSRHAACALASEHGKLELVMVHEPGLEVDAVMPWTLDTMKVDECFNRVDLKAQHRTFTNLLRSRGAQVVHVKDLLTEISQQGEEAKREMFASVWGEEFVRSHSLRELNVDHLVSGFSRRPLEFDNPPLMNLFFMRDPIFAVPGGWVVIARPFFPIRQMESKLMKAMFKLHPGLKGVPVYDGLADDPEVHIEGGDVLVADSETVLVGISQRTNERGADRLAEFLFRETPVTRVVKVFIPKQRAFMHLDTLFTFVDKGTVLTMPYFWSKPGVYAEVARRANKLNEKMGCDQYQDAEEWIQEPPRIEMLTKGDSRPKRYRHAMSGLQAEGVVEKALFVCGAEGSWPTAEEHIARALTEQWNDAANVFCLSPGTVVAYKWCTRTVSHLQDSGIDVVELDGVELMKGRGGARCMTFPLRRSFSFDS
;
A
#
# COMPACT_ATOMS: atom_id res chain seq x y z
N ILE A 1 23.67 -3.73 -26.17
CA ILE A 1 24.82 -4.31 -26.89
C ILE A 1 24.28 -5.47 -27.73
N LEU A 2 24.12 -5.19 -29.02
CA LEU A 2 23.74 -6.14 -30.06
C LEU A 2 24.95 -7.01 -30.42
N ALA A 3 24.75 -8.31 -30.62
CA ALA A 3 25.63 -9.11 -31.47
C ALA A 3 24.77 -10.16 -32.18
N GLN A 4 24.69 -9.98 -33.50
CA GLN A 4 24.08 -10.87 -34.48
C GLN A 4 24.93 -12.14 -34.66
N GLY A 5 24.27 -13.23 -35.05
CA GLY A 5 24.91 -14.45 -35.57
C GLY A 5 23.87 -15.29 -36.30
N SER A 6 23.80 -15.10 -37.61
CA SER A 6 22.88 -15.71 -38.58
C SER A 6 23.35 -17.08 -39.11
N GLY A 7 22.39 -17.93 -39.49
CA GLY A 7 22.53 -19.05 -40.45
C GLY A 7 22.55 -20.42 -39.78
N GLY A 8 21.86 -21.47 -40.23
CA GLY A 8 20.98 -21.69 -41.38
C GLY A 8 20.78 -23.20 -41.54
N ARG A 9 19.53 -23.61 -41.76
CA ARG A 9 19.00 -24.81 -42.48
C ARG A 9 19.47 -26.24 -42.16
N ASP A 10 18.44 -27.06 -41.93
CA ASP A 10 18.16 -28.41 -42.45
C ASP A 10 19.12 -29.57 -42.13
N ALA A 11 18.62 -30.54 -41.33
CA ALA A 11 18.53 -31.94 -41.75
C ALA A 11 17.70 -32.78 -40.76
N GLN A 12 16.79 -33.56 -41.34
CA GLN A 12 16.00 -34.63 -40.74
C GLN A 12 16.89 -35.74 -40.13
N GLY A 13 16.38 -36.44 -39.11
CA GLY A 13 17.04 -37.67 -38.64
C GLY A 13 16.43 -38.27 -37.39
N SER A 14 15.57 -39.25 -37.59
CA SER A 14 14.83 -40.07 -36.62
C SER A 14 15.69 -40.99 -35.73
N CYS A 15 15.03 -41.53 -34.70
CA CYS A 15 15.38 -42.69 -33.86
C CYS A 15 16.43 -42.39 -32.77
N GLY A 16 16.28 -42.75 -31.50
CA GLY A 16 15.51 -43.82 -30.87
C GLY A 16 16.48 -44.61 -29.97
N GLY A 17 16.11 -44.86 -28.71
CA GLY A 17 16.69 -45.95 -27.91
C GLY A 17 17.74 -45.58 -26.85
N ALA A 18 17.27 -45.49 -25.60
CA ALA A 18 17.67 -46.30 -24.45
C ALA A 18 19.17 -46.46 -24.03
N LEU A 19 19.37 -46.22 -22.72
CA LEU A 19 20.18 -47.00 -21.77
C LEU A 19 21.71 -47.10 -21.99
N HIS A 20 22.51 -46.47 -21.11
CA HIS A 20 23.27 -47.20 -20.08
C HIS A 20 24.07 -46.27 -19.14
N ALA A 21 24.16 -46.73 -17.89
CA ALA A 21 25.08 -46.25 -16.87
C ALA A 21 26.55 -46.53 -17.25
N GLY A 22 27.45 -45.67 -16.80
CA GLY A 22 28.90 -45.84 -17.00
C GLY A 22 29.72 -44.89 -16.14
N THR A 23 30.09 -45.36 -14.97
CA THR A 23 31.08 -44.81 -14.04
C THR A 23 32.47 -44.69 -14.70
N MET A 24 33.17 -43.57 -14.54
CA MET A 24 34.65 -43.46 -14.40
C MET A 24 35.00 -41.95 -14.27
N GLN A 25 35.67 -41.44 -13.23
CA GLN A 25 37.00 -41.68 -12.62
C GLN A 25 37.91 -40.47 -12.89
N MET A 26 38.38 -39.88 -11.79
CA MET A 26 39.66 -39.17 -11.55
C MET A 26 40.23 -38.18 -12.58
N LEU A 27 40.50 -36.96 -12.09
CA LEU A 27 41.82 -36.31 -12.20
C LEU A 27 41.93 -35.20 -11.13
N ARG A 28 42.68 -35.47 -10.05
CA ARG A 28 43.21 -34.47 -9.10
C ARG A 28 44.69 -34.29 -9.40
N ALA A 29 45.09 -33.09 -9.80
CA ALA A 29 46.47 -32.60 -9.79
C ALA A 29 46.54 -31.48 -8.72
N ALA A 30 47.26 -31.68 -7.63
CA ALA A 30 48.68 -31.38 -7.44
C ALA A 30 48.92 -29.93 -6.97
N THR A 31 49.26 -29.84 -5.67
CA THR A 31 49.86 -28.73 -4.92
C THR A 31 51.15 -28.18 -5.55
N PRO A 32 51.59 -26.98 -5.12
CA PRO A 32 52.75 -26.98 -4.23
C PRO A 32 52.65 -26.03 -3.03
N HIS A 33 53.32 -26.46 -1.95
CA HIS A 33 53.63 -25.70 -0.74
C HIS A 33 54.64 -24.58 -0.99
N LEU A 34 54.51 -23.49 -0.22
CA LEU A 34 55.67 -22.76 0.30
C LEU A 34 55.33 -22.20 1.69
N ALA A 35 56.07 -22.68 2.68
CA ALA A 35 56.04 -22.23 4.07
C ALA A 35 57.27 -21.38 4.34
N LEU A 36 57.13 -20.29 5.11
CA LEU A 36 58.22 -19.74 5.92
C LEU A 36 57.67 -19.23 7.27
N ARG A 37 58.16 -19.90 8.32
CA ARG A 37 58.22 -19.57 9.76
C ARG A 37 58.86 -18.17 9.97
N SER A 38 58.83 -17.46 11.09
CA SER A 38 58.28 -17.56 12.46
C SER A 38 58.69 -16.27 13.21
N GLY A 39 57.93 -15.83 14.22
CA GLY A 39 58.41 -14.82 15.18
C GLY A 39 57.44 -14.59 16.33
N ARG A 40 57.75 -15.15 17.50
CA ARG A 40 56.99 -15.08 18.77
C ARG A 40 57.00 -13.67 19.38
N ALA A 41 55.92 -13.27 20.04
CA ALA A 41 55.89 -12.92 21.48
C ALA A 41 54.47 -12.47 21.92
N ALA A 42 53.96 -13.08 23.00
CA ALA A 42 52.95 -12.52 23.91
C ALA A 42 53.68 -11.96 25.15
N PRO A 43 53.06 -11.53 26.28
CA PRO A 43 51.64 -11.27 26.60
C PRO A 43 51.41 -10.00 27.50
N ARG A 44 50.17 -9.74 27.93
CA ARG A 44 49.70 -9.49 29.34
C ARG A 44 48.26 -8.90 29.31
N LYS A 45 47.20 -9.66 29.63
CA LYS A 45 46.60 -9.92 30.96
C LYS A 45 46.48 -8.68 31.86
N VAL A 46 45.25 -8.27 32.20
CA VAL A 46 44.67 -8.41 33.55
C VAL A 46 43.15 -8.60 33.42
N GLN A 47 42.65 -9.55 34.20
CA GLN A 47 41.29 -10.05 34.33
C GLN A 47 40.71 -9.49 35.65
N VAL A 48 39.44 -9.81 35.96
CA VAL A 48 38.86 -10.05 37.31
C VAL A 48 37.62 -9.21 37.63
N LEU A 49 36.48 -9.84 37.29
CA LEU A 49 35.40 -10.33 38.17
C LEU A 49 34.33 -9.40 38.76
N ALA A 50 33.13 -9.96 38.62
CA ALA A 50 31.83 -9.60 39.16
C ALA A 50 31.69 -9.78 40.67
N ALA A 51 30.68 -9.12 41.26
CA ALA A 51 29.80 -9.72 42.27
C ALA A 51 28.54 -8.87 42.49
N ALA A 52 27.44 -9.58 42.77
CA ALA A 52 26.09 -9.08 43.04
C ALA A 52 25.88 -8.63 44.51
N SER A 53 24.85 -7.81 44.78
CA SER A 53 23.72 -8.16 45.67
C SER A 53 22.88 -6.95 46.14
N ARG A 54 21.68 -7.29 46.62
CA ARG A 54 20.45 -6.54 46.98
C ARG A 54 20.60 -5.56 48.17
N HIS A 55 19.83 -4.45 48.21
CA HIS A 55 18.66 -4.22 49.12
C HIS A 55 18.20 -2.74 49.27
N ARG A 56 16.85 -2.58 49.25
CA ARG A 56 15.93 -1.71 50.05
C ARG A 56 15.95 -0.15 49.97
N HIS A 57 14.74 0.40 49.68
CA HIS A 57 14.18 1.76 49.90
C HIS A 57 14.16 2.20 51.39
N PRO A 58 13.76 3.45 51.83
CA PRO A 58 12.94 4.51 51.17
C PRO A 58 13.31 6.01 51.45
N GLY A 59 12.60 6.98 50.81
CA GLY A 59 12.27 8.29 51.46
C GLY A 59 12.54 9.63 50.72
N ALA A 60 11.44 10.32 50.37
CA ALA A 60 11.15 11.78 50.43
C ALA A 60 11.79 12.86 49.50
N LEU A 61 10.93 13.38 48.59
CA LEU A 61 10.51 14.78 48.32
C LEU A 61 11.48 15.97 48.08
N LEU A 62 11.28 16.59 46.89
CA LEU A 62 11.24 18.04 46.53
C LEU A 62 12.51 18.75 45.96
N PRO A 63 12.34 19.84 45.16
CA PRO A 63 12.86 19.94 43.78
C PRO A 63 13.93 21.04 43.57
N GLY A 64 14.66 20.99 42.45
CA GLY A 64 15.50 22.11 42.01
C GLY A 64 16.28 21.87 40.71
N SER A 65 16.01 22.73 39.71
CA SER A 65 16.89 23.21 38.63
C SER A 65 17.75 22.20 37.83
N PRO A 66 17.59 22.08 36.49
CA PRO A 66 18.55 21.35 35.68
C PRO A 66 19.83 22.19 35.52
N ARG A 67 20.94 21.67 36.06
CA ARG A 67 22.29 22.18 35.79
C ARG A 67 22.69 21.76 34.38
N PHE A 68 22.99 22.75 33.53
CA PHE A 68 23.72 22.58 32.29
C PHE A 68 25.11 22.00 32.57
N CYS A 69 25.39 20.80 32.06
CA CYS A 69 26.74 20.29 31.92
C CYS A 69 27.28 20.71 30.55
N THR A 70 28.12 21.74 30.55
CA THR A 70 29.04 22.07 29.46
C THR A 70 30.10 20.98 29.34
N ALA A 71 30.02 20.16 28.29
CA ALA A 71 31.11 19.32 27.84
C ALA A 71 31.40 19.64 26.38
N THR A 72 32.43 20.45 26.15
CA THR A 72 33.11 20.61 24.86
C THR A 72 33.61 19.24 24.39
N VAL A 73 33.00 18.70 23.34
CA VAL A 73 33.52 17.55 22.60
C VAL A 73 34.03 18.05 21.26
N SER A 74 35.35 18.11 21.13
CA SER A 74 36.06 18.23 19.87
C SER A 74 35.90 16.93 19.07
N LEU A 75 35.24 16.98 17.92
CA LEU A 75 35.08 15.85 17.00
C LEU A 75 36.34 15.69 16.12
N PRO A 76 36.90 14.46 15.99
CA PRO A 76 37.96 14.18 15.02
C PRO A 76 37.40 14.00 13.60
N ASN A 77 38.13 14.53 12.61
CA ASN A 77 37.83 14.55 11.16
C ASN A 77 37.85 13.17 10.44
N SER A 78 37.36 12.08 11.05
CA SER A 78 37.41 10.74 10.42
C SER A 78 36.14 9.90 10.56
N LEU A 79 34.96 10.52 10.70
CA LEU A 79 33.66 9.85 10.62
C LEU A 79 32.84 10.44 9.47
N CYS A 80 33.35 10.28 8.25
CA CYS A 80 32.60 10.54 7.01
C CYS A 80 32.49 9.23 6.24
N SER A 81 31.72 8.28 6.77
CA SER A 81 31.12 7.16 6.03
C SER A 81 30.29 6.31 7.00
N SER A 82 29.03 6.05 6.63
CA SER A 82 28.05 5.17 7.30
C SER A 82 27.59 5.57 8.71
N VAL A 83 26.66 6.53 8.78
CA VAL A 83 25.62 6.49 9.83
C VAL A 83 24.55 5.51 9.34
N PRO A 84 24.17 4.48 10.13
CA PRO A 84 23.10 3.58 9.75
C PRO A 84 21.79 4.35 9.67
N VAL A 85 21.16 4.33 8.49
CA VAL A 85 19.80 4.82 8.26
C VAL A 85 18.86 3.95 9.10
N LEU A 86 18.49 4.41 10.28
CA LEU A 86 17.37 3.88 11.04
C LEU A 86 16.11 4.20 10.26
N ARG A 87 15.53 3.20 9.59
CA ARG A 87 14.22 3.35 8.95
C ARG A 87 13.16 3.53 10.05
N PRO A 88 12.38 4.62 10.05
CA PRO A 88 11.37 4.85 11.07
C PRO A 88 10.21 3.87 10.96
N SER A 89 9.52 3.64 12.08
CA SER A 89 8.30 2.83 12.19
C SER A 89 7.18 3.43 11.32
N LYS A 90 6.84 2.74 10.23
CA LYS A 90 5.70 3.08 9.36
C LYS A 90 4.41 2.58 10.00
N GLY A 91 3.75 3.41 10.81
CA GLY A 91 2.51 3.04 11.50
C GLY A 91 1.36 4.04 11.36
N ILE A 92 1.53 5.15 10.62
CA ILE A 92 0.49 6.17 10.47
C ILE A 92 0.47 6.59 9.00
N TRP A 93 -0.70 6.51 8.36
CA TRP A 93 -0.90 7.03 7.01
C TRP A 93 -1.08 8.55 7.08
N GLU A 94 -0.79 9.27 6.00
CA GLU A 94 -1.01 10.72 5.98
C GLU A 94 -1.54 11.13 4.62
N GLU A 95 -2.75 11.69 4.58
CA GLU A 95 -3.33 12.25 3.36
C GLU A 95 -2.37 13.29 2.77
N GLN A 96 -2.21 13.30 1.44
CA GLN A 96 -1.45 14.35 0.78
C GLN A 96 -2.17 15.71 0.85
N LEU A 97 -3.51 15.69 0.85
CA LEU A 97 -4.35 16.88 0.71
C LEU A 97 -5.15 17.09 1.99
N THR A 98 -5.39 18.33 2.36
CA THR A 98 -6.38 18.69 3.39
C THR A 98 -7.45 19.60 2.81
N GLN A 99 -8.65 19.54 3.40
CA GLN A 99 -9.71 20.50 3.12
C GLN A 99 -9.61 21.74 4.00
N SER A 100 -8.82 21.71 5.08
CA SER A 100 -8.74 22.79 6.07
C SER A 100 -7.40 23.49 6.00
N VAL A 101 -7.41 24.81 5.95
CA VAL A 101 -6.21 25.65 5.90
C VAL A 101 -6.33 26.84 6.85
N LEU A 102 -5.19 27.37 7.27
CA LEU A 102 -5.08 28.60 8.04
C LEU A 102 -4.39 29.68 7.19
N MET A 103 -4.95 30.89 7.23
CA MET A 103 -4.39 32.08 6.60
C MET A 103 -4.43 33.24 7.60
N VAL A 104 -3.44 34.12 7.55
CA VAL A 104 -3.32 35.27 8.46
C VAL A 104 -3.57 36.56 7.70
N GLU A 105 -4.34 37.47 8.28
CA GLU A 105 -4.68 38.76 7.69
C GLU A 105 -3.43 39.68 7.64
N PRO A 106 -3.12 40.29 6.48
CA PRO A 106 -1.95 41.16 6.29
C PRO A 106 -2.13 42.58 6.86
N SER A 107 -2.39 42.69 8.16
CA SER A 107 -2.79 43.94 8.83
C SER A 107 -1.69 45.03 8.90
N GLY A 108 -0.41 44.65 8.74
CA GLY A 108 0.73 45.58 8.72
C GLY A 108 1.75 45.29 7.62
N PHE A 109 1.29 44.66 6.53
CA PHE A 109 2.17 44.16 5.46
C PHE A 109 2.95 45.28 4.76
N ARG A 110 4.27 45.08 4.66
CA ARG A 110 5.25 45.97 4.04
C ARG A 110 6.50 45.17 3.70
N SER A 111 7.38 45.72 2.87
CA SER A 111 8.68 45.11 2.63
C SER A 111 9.46 45.00 3.93
N ASN A 112 9.88 43.80 4.31
CA ASN A 112 10.77 43.59 5.46
C ASN A 112 12.24 43.64 5.00
N GLU A 113 12.96 44.65 5.46
CA GLU A 113 14.37 44.87 5.10
C GLU A 113 15.27 43.71 5.54
N GLU A 114 14.97 43.06 6.68
CA GLU A 114 15.75 41.93 7.20
C GLU A 114 15.60 40.66 6.34
N THR A 115 14.44 40.44 5.74
CA THR A 115 14.19 39.28 4.86
C THR A 115 14.61 39.54 3.43
N ALA A 116 14.64 40.80 2.99
CA ALA A 116 15.07 41.18 1.65
C ALA A 116 16.56 40.88 1.40
N GLU A 117 17.38 40.77 2.46
CA GLU A 117 18.80 40.40 2.35
C GLU A 117 19.03 39.03 1.68
N ASP A 118 18.11 38.08 1.85
CA ASP A 118 18.22 36.73 1.29
C ASP A 118 16.99 36.25 0.50
N ASN A 119 15.94 37.07 0.37
CA ASN A 119 14.80 36.80 -0.50
C ASN A 119 14.82 37.69 -1.76
N ARG A 120 15.38 37.17 -2.85
CA ARG A 120 15.47 37.88 -4.15
C ARG A 120 14.17 37.98 -4.94
N PHE A 121 13.09 37.36 -4.47
CA PHE A 121 11.77 37.51 -5.08
C PHE A 121 11.08 38.81 -4.62
N MET A 122 11.61 39.48 -3.59
CA MET A 122 11.14 40.80 -3.15
C MET A 122 11.71 41.90 -4.05
N ALA A 123 10.86 42.85 -4.45
CA ALA A 123 11.23 44.11 -5.07
C ALA A 123 10.87 45.29 -4.14
N GLY A 124 11.60 46.40 -4.25
CA GLY A 124 11.49 47.53 -3.33
C GLY A 124 10.08 48.16 -3.24
N GLN A 125 9.79 48.74 -2.07
CA GLN A 125 8.56 49.53 -1.85
C GLN A 125 8.61 50.83 -2.68
N GLY A 126 7.52 51.14 -3.39
CA GLY A 126 7.37 52.37 -4.17
C GLY A 126 7.01 53.58 -3.30
N GLU A 127 6.53 54.68 -3.90
CA GLU A 127 6.05 55.89 -3.20
C GLU A 127 4.66 55.74 -2.54
N GLU A 128 4.14 54.51 -2.43
CA GLU A 128 2.80 54.20 -1.92
C GLU A 128 2.71 54.45 -0.40
N SER A 129 1.60 55.05 0.05
CA SER A 129 1.35 55.23 1.49
C SER A 129 1.13 53.87 2.17
N ALA A 130 1.53 53.74 3.44
CA ALA A 130 1.36 52.49 4.18
C ALA A 130 -0.12 52.06 4.26
N ASP A 131 -1.04 53.01 4.42
CA ASP A 131 -2.49 52.74 4.50
C ASP A 131 -3.07 52.24 3.17
N ASP A 132 -2.62 52.79 2.04
CA ASP A 132 -3.05 52.35 0.71
C ASP A 132 -2.48 50.97 0.37
N LEU A 133 -1.26 50.69 0.82
CA LEU A 133 -0.63 49.39 0.65
C LEU A 133 -1.37 48.31 1.44
N THR A 134 -1.64 48.53 2.73
CA THR A 134 -2.40 47.59 3.55
C THR A 134 -3.79 47.32 2.96
N ARG A 135 -4.47 48.35 2.46
CA ARG A 135 -5.78 48.18 1.81
C ARG A 135 -5.70 47.30 0.55
N THR A 136 -4.68 47.50 -0.27
CA THR A 136 -4.47 46.75 -1.52
C THR A 136 -4.15 45.28 -1.23
N VAL A 137 -3.23 45.04 -0.31
CA VAL A 137 -2.80 43.69 0.09
C VAL A 137 -3.95 42.94 0.77
N MET A 138 -4.73 43.62 1.60
CA MET A 138 -5.91 43.02 2.22
C MET A 138 -6.97 42.63 1.19
N ALA A 139 -7.12 43.41 0.10
CA ALA A 139 -8.02 43.06 -1.00
C ALA A 139 -7.52 41.83 -1.78
N GLU A 140 -6.22 41.75 -2.10
CA GLU A 140 -5.61 40.58 -2.74
C GLU A 140 -5.78 39.31 -1.89
N TRP A 141 -5.51 39.42 -0.59
CA TRP A 141 -5.68 38.32 0.37
C TRP A 141 -7.15 37.89 0.48
N THR A 142 -8.08 38.84 0.57
CA THR A 142 -9.52 38.57 0.66
C THR A 142 -10.02 37.82 -0.58
N ALA A 143 -9.58 38.25 -1.78
CA ALA A 143 -9.94 37.58 -3.02
C ALA A 143 -9.48 36.12 -3.06
N LEU A 144 -8.28 35.81 -2.54
CA LEU A 144 -7.79 34.44 -2.44
C LEU A 144 -8.62 33.61 -1.44
N VAL A 145 -8.92 34.17 -0.27
CA VAL A 145 -9.75 33.51 0.75
C VAL A 145 -11.13 33.16 0.21
N GLU A 146 -11.78 34.11 -0.47
CA GLU A 146 -13.10 33.90 -1.08
C GLU A 146 -13.04 32.82 -2.18
N ALA A 147 -12.05 32.89 -3.09
CA ALA A 147 -11.91 31.91 -4.16
C ALA A 147 -11.67 30.47 -3.64
N LEU A 148 -10.90 30.32 -2.56
CA LEU A 148 -10.68 29.04 -1.88
C LEU A 148 -11.97 28.53 -1.22
N ARG A 149 -12.71 29.39 -0.52
CA ARG A 149 -14.01 29.05 0.10
C ARG A 149 -15.03 28.63 -0.95
N ASP A 150 -15.09 29.32 -2.08
CA ASP A 150 -15.96 28.97 -3.22
C ASP A 150 -15.56 27.65 -3.91
N ALA A 151 -14.29 27.26 -3.80
CA ALA A 151 -13.83 25.94 -4.22
C ALA A 151 -14.12 24.84 -3.17
N GLY A 152 -14.66 25.21 -2.00
CA GLY A 152 -15.03 24.31 -0.92
C GLY A 152 -13.88 23.95 0.02
N VAL A 153 -12.81 24.76 0.03
CA VAL A 153 -11.74 24.69 1.03
C VAL A 153 -12.20 25.44 2.29
N ARG A 154 -12.00 24.85 3.47
CA ARG A 154 -12.26 25.47 4.77
C ARG A 154 -11.09 26.37 5.16
N VAL A 155 -11.28 27.67 5.04
CA VAL A 155 -10.27 28.68 5.39
C VAL A 155 -10.53 29.28 6.76
N THR A 156 -9.63 29.00 7.71
CA THR A 156 -9.55 29.65 9.02
C THR A 156 -8.73 30.92 8.90
N ALA A 157 -9.37 32.07 8.99
CA ALA A 157 -8.72 33.37 8.95
C ALA A 157 -8.33 33.81 10.37
N ILE A 158 -7.08 34.22 10.55
CA ILE A 158 -6.56 34.75 11.82
C ILE A 158 -6.25 36.24 11.65
N GLU A 159 -6.79 37.06 12.55
CA GLU A 159 -6.53 38.51 12.59
C GLU A 159 -5.03 38.79 12.75
N GLY A 160 -4.48 39.71 11.96
CA GLY A 160 -3.06 40.08 11.99
C GLY A 160 -2.65 40.86 13.24
N GLN A 161 -1.33 40.96 13.48
CA GLN A 161 -0.71 41.70 14.58
C GLN A 161 0.04 42.96 14.13
N GLY A 162 -0.01 43.30 12.84
CA GLY A 162 0.67 44.45 12.25
C GLY A 162 2.13 44.17 11.86
N LEU A 163 2.52 42.91 11.78
CA LEU A 163 3.88 42.51 11.41
C LEU A 163 4.04 42.46 9.87
N PRO A 164 5.24 42.73 9.33
CA PRO A 164 5.46 42.80 7.87
C PRO A 164 5.12 41.52 7.08
N ASP A 165 5.49 40.34 7.60
CA ASP A 165 5.45 39.07 6.87
C ASP A 165 4.48 38.04 7.46
N GLU A 166 3.60 38.47 8.37
CA GLU A 166 2.66 37.58 9.10
C GLU A 166 1.70 36.80 8.20
N VAL A 167 1.53 37.28 6.96
CA VAL A 167 0.71 36.65 5.92
C VAL A 167 1.24 35.27 5.48
N PHE A 168 2.45 34.86 5.90
CA PHE A 168 3.06 33.56 5.53
C PHE A 168 3.16 32.59 6.73
N PRO A 169 2.03 32.06 7.24
CA PRO A 169 2.00 31.23 8.45
C PRO A 169 2.67 29.85 8.29
N ASN A 170 2.81 29.38 7.05
CA ASN A 170 3.39 28.06 6.73
C ASN A 170 4.87 27.91 7.14
N ASN A 171 5.54 29.04 7.41
CA ASN A 171 6.96 29.08 7.74
C ASN A 171 7.24 28.71 9.20
N TRP A 172 6.30 28.95 10.12
CA TRP A 172 6.55 28.82 11.55
C TRP A 172 5.87 27.62 12.22
N PHE A 173 4.85 27.00 11.59
CA PHE A 173 4.27 25.74 12.08
C PHE A 173 3.77 24.81 10.97
N SER A 174 3.55 23.55 11.35
CA SER A 174 2.84 22.57 10.53
C SER A 174 2.06 21.58 11.39
N THR A 175 1.06 20.93 10.80
CA THR A 175 0.24 19.89 11.43
C THR A 175 0.35 18.59 10.65
N HIS A 176 0.17 17.46 11.33
CA HIS A 176 0.40 16.12 10.78
C HIS A 176 -0.66 15.13 11.27
N ALA A 177 -1.02 14.18 10.41
CA ALA A 177 -2.09 13.19 10.68
C ALA A 177 -1.83 12.31 11.92
N ASN A 178 -0.58 12.17 12.35
CA ASN A 178 -0.21 11.49 13.60
C ASN A 178 -0.61 12.26 14.88
N GLY A 179 -1.32 13.39 14.74
CA GLY A 179 -1.74 14.27 15.83
C GLY A 179 -0.63 15.19 16.34
N GLN A 180 0.47 15.33 15.60
CA GLN A 180 1.61 16.18 15.92
C GLN A 180 1.41 17.59 15.35
N LEU A 181 1.68 18.60 16.17
CA LEU A 181 1.96 19.98 15.73
C LEU A 181 3.44 20.25 15.91
N VAL A 182 4.08 20.88 14.93
CA VAL A 182 5.51 21.27 14.96
C VAL A 182 5.62 22.78 14.89
N ILE A 183 6.48 23.37 15.73
CA ILE A 183 6.86 24.80 15.68
C ILE A 183 8.33 24.91 15.27
N TYR A 184 8.63 25.78 14.32
CA TYR A 184 9.90 25.83 13.61
C TYR A 184 10.78 27.04 13.97
N PRO A 185 12.12 26.93 13.88
CA PRO A 185 13.02 28.06 14.10
C PRO A 185 13.09 28.94 12.85
N MET A 186 12.53 30.15 12.98
CA MET A 186 12.62 31.21 11.98
C MET A 186 14.02 31.84 12.01
N LYS A 187 14.62 32.05 10.83
CA LYS A 187 15.96 32.65 10.73
C LYS A 187 15.95 34.10 11.22
N VAL A 188 14.95 34.86 10.76
CA VAL A 188 14.85 36.30 11.01
C VAL A 188 14.18 36.56 12.38
N PRO A 189 14.82 37.30 13.31
CA PRO A 189 14.28 37.53 14.64
C PRO A 189 12.93 38.25 14.66
N SER A 190 12.69 39.20 13.76
CA SER A 190 11.40 39.90 13.64
C SER A 190 10.26 38.93 13.28
N ARG A 191 10.55 37.93 12.44
CA ARG A 191 9.58 36.90 12.05
C ARG A 191 9.26 35.89 13.16
N ALA A 192 10.17 35.69 14.12
CA ALA A 192 9.89 34.84 15.27
C ALA A 192 8.76 35.40 16.17
N GLN A 193 8.42 36.69 16.04
CA GLN A 193 7.29 37.32 16.74
C GLN A 193 5.93 36.90 16.16
N GLU A 194 5.90 36.31 14.96
CA GLU A 194 4.69 35.77 14.32
C GLU A 194 4.16 34.51 15.02
N VAL A 195 4.98 33.84 15.83
CA VAL A 195 4.59 32.61 16.56
C VAL A 195 3.60 32.94 17.67
N ARG A 196 2.36 32.49 17.51
CA ARG A 196 1.26 32.77 18.45
C ARG A 196 0.80 31.52 19.19
N GLN A 197 1.06 31.48 20.49
CA GLN A 197 0.64 30.35 21.34
C GLN A 197 -0.87 30.13 21.35
N GLN A 198 -1.67 31.22 21.32
CA GLN A 198 -3.12 31.12 21.22
C GLN A 198 -3.57 30.38 19.94
N VAL A 199 -2.94 30.66 18.80
CA VAL A 199 -3.24 30.00 17.52
C VAL A 199 -2.85 28.52 17.59
N VAL A 200 -1.70 28.21 18.22
CA VAL A 200 -1.27 26.82 18.44
C VAL A 200 -2.31 26.06 19.27
N GLU A 201 -2.78 26.63 20.37
CA GLU A 201 -3.78 26.01 21.24
C GLU A 201 -5.12 25.79 20.51
N GLU A 202 -5.58 26.79 19.76
CA GLU A 202 -6.83 26.73 19.00
C GLU A 202 -6.77 25.70 17.86
N VAL A 203 -5.68 25.68 17.09
CA VAL A 203 -5.46 24.70 16.02
C VAL A 203 -5.44 23.29 16.61
N ARG A 204 -4.74 23.08 17.73
CA ARG A 204 -4.69 21.76 18.38
C ARG A 204 -6.06 21.30 18.85
N ALA A 205 -6.82 22.18 19.49
CA ALA A 205 -8.16 21.86 19.96
C ALA A 205 -9.11 21.54 18.80
N THR A 206 -9.10 22.35 17.74
CA THR A 206 -10.02 22.22 16.59
C THR A 206 -9.71 21.00 15.73
N HIS A 207 -8.43 20.61 15.61
CA HIS A 207 -7.98 19.53 14.73
C HIS A 207 -7.61 18.24 15.48
N GLY A 208 -7.89 18.15 16.77
CA GLY A 208 -7.68 16.93 17.56
C GLY A 208 -6.20 16.55 17.76
N LEU A 209 -5.29 17.52 17.70
CA LEU A 209 -3.83 17.28 17.78
C LEU A 209 -3.40 17.03 19.23
N THR A 210 -3.49 15.77 19.63
CA THR A 210 -3.32 15.34 21.04
C THR A 210 -1.87 15.15 21.47
N ARG A 211 -0.91 15.06 20.55
CA ARG A 211 0.50 14.92 20.93
C ARG A 211 1.05 16.20 21.55
N PRO A 212 2.08 16.12 22.41
CA PRO A 212 2.82 17.30 22.86
C PRO A 212 3.35 18.07 21.66
N VAL A 213 3.33 19.41 21.69
CA VAL A 213 3.88 20.23 20.61
C VAL A 213 5.36 19.90 20.43
N TYR A 214 5.77 19.58 19.20
CA TYR A 214 7.17 19.37 18.86
C TYR A 214 7.77 20.73 18.52
N ASP A 215 8.21 21.43 19.56
CA ASP A 215 8.78 22.76 19.43
C ASP A 215 10.30 22.67 19.22
N ILE A 216 10.73 23.00 17.99
CA ILE A 216 12.14 23.10 17.62
C ILE A 216 12.55 24.56 17.36
N SER A 217 11.74 25.54 17.78
CA SER A 217 12.03 26.96 17.56
C SER A 217 13.27 27.46 18.31
N GLY A 218 13.68 26.79 19.39
CA GLY A 218 14.86 27.15 20.19
C GLY A 218 16.20 27.06 19.44
N TRP A 219 16.28 26.27 18.36
CA TRP A 219 17.51 26.15 17.55
C TRP A 219 17.95 27.48 16.90
N ARG A 220 17.03 28.43 16.77
CA ARG A 220 17.29 29.83 16.42
C ARG A 220 18.43 30.45 17.24
N GLU A 221 18.48 30.18 18.54
CA GLU A 221 19.50 30.76 19.44
C GLU A 221 20.92 30.29 19.08
N SER A 222 21.04 29.18 18.35
CA SER A 222 22.29 28.64 17.81
C SER A 222 22.54 29.05 16.35
N GLY A 223 21.74 29.96 15.79
CA GLY A 223 21.85 30.40 14.40
C GLY A 223 21.37 29.37 13.36
N VAL A 224 20.63 28.34 13.80
CA VAL A 224 20.11 27.26 12.95
C VAL A 224 18.63 27.52 12.63
N ALA A 225 18.26 27.44 11.36
CA ALA A 225 16.90 27.71 10.88
C ALA A 225 16.32 26.54 10.06
N LEU A 226 15.00 26.40 10.09
CA LEU A 226 14.24 25.46 9.26
C LEU A 226 12.81 25.98 9.13
N GLU A 227 12.55 26.86 8.16
CA GLU A 227 11.28 27.59 8.03
C GLU A 227 10.12 26.73 7.48
N GLY A 228 9.64 25.81 8.31
CA GLY A 228 8.36 25.13 8.14
C GLY A 228 8.18 24.44 6.79
N THR A 229 6.95 24.48 6.24
CA THR A 229 6.65 23.90 4.92
C THR A 229 7.05 24.83 3.76
N GLY A 230 7.61 26.01 4.05
CA GLY A 230 8.35 26.79 3.06
C GLY A 230 9.65 26.10 2.66
N SER A 231 10.40 25.65 3.67
CA SER A 231 11.64 24.88 3.49
C SER A 231 11.41 23.38 3.30
N LEU A 232 10.35 22.79 3.87
CA LEU A 232 10.04 21.37 3.77
C LEU A 232 8.83 21.11 2.87
N VAL A 233 9.06 20.74 1.61
CA VAL A 233 7.97 20.29 0.74
C VAL A 233 7.74 18.79 1.00
N LEU A 234 6.53 18.44 1.43
CA LEU A 234 6.20 17.09 1.91
C LEU A 234 5.37 16.32 0.87
N ASP A 235 5.89 15.17 0.44
CA ASP A 235 5.08 14.08 -0.12
C ASP A 235 4.65 13.17 1.03
N ARG A 236 3.56 13.57 1.68
CA ARG A 236 3.02 12.94 2.89
C ARG A 236 2.63 11.50 2.63
N SER A 237 1.98 11.27 1.49
CA SER A 237 1.49 9.95 1.07
C SER A 237 2.62 8.92 0.88
N ASN A 238 3.79 9.37 0.40
CA ASN A 238 4.95 8.51 0.20
C ASN A 238 6.00 8.62 1.30
N ARG A 239 5.78 9.48 2.31
CA ARG A 239 6.74 9.79 3.41
C ARG A 239 8.08 10.29 2.89
N VAL A 240 8.09 11.21 1.93
CA VAL A 240 9.32 11.86 1.43
C VAL A 240 9.26 13.37 1.70
N ALA A 241 10.32 13.91 2.30
CA ALA A 241 10.49 15.33 2.57
C ALA A 241 11.61 15.88 1.68
N TYR A 242 11.28 16.87 0.86
CA TYR A 242 12.22 17.54 -0.03
C TYR A 242 12.67 18.85 0.62
N VAL A 243 13.99 19.09 0.65
CA VAL A 243 14.57 20.30 1.22
C VAL A 243 15.70 20.85 0.35
N ALA A 244 15.54 22.09 -0.11
CA ALA A 244 16.62 22.91 -0.62
C ALA A 244 17.41 23.45 0.56
N ILE A 245 18.68 23.09 0.66
CA ILE A 245 19.56 23.57 1.73
C ILE A 245 19.82 25.05 1.52
N SER A 246 19.54 25.83 2.56
CA SER A 246 19.65 27.28 2.50
C SER A 246 19.96 27.92 3.85
N LYS A 247 20.19 29.24 3.87
CA LYS A 247 20.25 30.05 5.11
C LYS A 247 19.00 29.91 5.99
N ARG A 248 17.88 29.43 5.43
CA ARG A 248 16.58 29.23 6.10
C ARG A 248 16.21 27.73 6.24
N ALA A 249 17.12 26.83 5.89
CA ALA A 249 16.93 25.39 5.93
C ALA A 249 18.25 24.64 6.19
N ASP A 250 18.53 24.37 7.46
CA ASP A 250 19.68 23.58 7.86
C ASP A 250 19.47 22.08 7.58
N ARG A 251 20.49 21.45 6.97
CA ARG A 251 20.45 20.04 6.58
C ARG A 251 20.31 19.08 7.76
N ASN A 252 21.02 19.34 8.86
CA ASN A 252 21.06 18.44 10.00
C ASN A 252 19.75 18.53 10.79
N LEU A 253 19.21 19.73 10.95
CA LEU A 253 17.90 19.92 11.57
C LEU A 253 16.78 19.32 10.71
N ALA A 254 16.84 19.45 9.38
CA ALA A 254 15.90 18.78 8.48
C ALA A 254 16.01 17.23 8.58
N ALA A 255 17.20 16.68 8.74
CA ALA A 255 17.41 15.24 8.94
C ALA A 255 16.87 14.75 10.29
N LEU A 256 17.06 15.54 11.35
CA LEU A 256 16.48 15.26 12.67
C LEU A 256 14.95 15.28 12.60
N TRP A 257 14.39 16.32 11.97
CA TRP A 257 12.95 16.45 11.75
C TRP A 257 12.40 15.26 10.96
N ALA A 258 13.04 14.88 9.85
CA ALA A 258 12.60 13.76 9.03
C ALA A 258 12.64 12.43 9.80
N SER A 259 13.69 12.21 10.60
CA SER A 259 13.78 11.03 11.47
C SER A 259 12.66 10.98 12.51
N GLU A 260 12.38 12.09 13.20
CA GLU A 260 11.34 12.17 14.23
C GLU A 260 9.93 12.02 13.63
N MET A 261 9.71 12.62 12.46
CA MET A 261 8.41 12.65 11.79
C MET A 261 8.16 11.45 10.88
N GLY A 262 9.15 10.58 10.67
CA GLY A 262 9.02 9.36 9.89
C GLY A 262 9.12 9.54 8.37
N TYR A 263 9.85 10.54 7.91
CA TYR A 263 10.06 10.86 6.50
C TYR A 263 11.46 10.44 6.01
N GLU A 264 11.56 10.01 4.76
CA GLU A 264 12.81 9.97 4.01
C GLU A 264 13.17 11.39 3.55
N LEU A 265 14.40 11.81 3.79
CA LEU A 265 14.85 13.15 3.43
C LEU A 265 15.59 13.16 2.09
N VAL A 266 15.12 13.99 1.17
CA VAL A 266 15.83 14.33 -0.07
C VAL A 266 16.31 15.78 0.04
N ALA A 267 17.57 15.94 0.43
CA ALA A 267 18.22 17.24 0.56
C ALA A 267 19.08 17.55 -0.66
N PHE A 268 19.01 18.78 -1.16
CA PHE A 268 19.74 19.23 -2.36
C PHE A 268 20.09 20.73 -2.28
N HIS A 269 21.02 21.17 -3.10
CA HIS A 269 21.44 22.56 -3.23
C HIS A 269 20.80 23.20 -4.46
N THR A 270 20.65 24.52 -4.40
CA THR A 270 19.95 25.28 -5.45
C THR A 270 20.76 26.48 -5.91
N ALA A 271 20.48 26.94 -7.13
CA ALA A 271 20.96 28.22 -7.63
C ALA A 271 19.91 28.88 -8.55
N ASP A 272 19.71 30.18 -8.38
CA ASP A 272 18.93 31.03 -9.27
C ASP A 272 19.70 31.34 -10.58
N ARG A 273 19.10 32.15 -11.47
CA ARG A 273 19.72 32.58 -12.73
C ARG A 273 21.02 33.37 -12.57
N HIS A 274 21.32 33.86 -11.35
CA HIS A 274 22.53 34.61 -11.00
C HIS A 274 23.55 33.73 -10.25
N GLY A 275 23.27 32.44 -10.07
CA GLY A 275 24.16 31.49 -9.39
C GLY A 275 24.02 31.49 -7.87
N GLU A 276 22.94 32.06 -7.34
CA GLU A 276 22.78 32.28 -5.91
C GLU A 276 21.69 31.40 -5.31
N GLU A 277 21.87 31.04 -4.05
CA GLU A 277 21.02 30.08 -3.34
C GLU A 277 19.55 30.52 -3.28
N ILE A 278 18.62 29.58 -3.53
CA ILE A 278 17.18 29.81 -3.39
C ILE A 278 16.78 29.52 -1.95
N TYR A 279 16.12 30.49 -1.32
CA TYR A 279 15.90 30.50 0.12
C TYR A 279 14.90 29.44 0.62
N HIS A 280 13.87 29.08 -0.17
CA HIS A 280 12.84 28.09 0.19
C HIS A 280 12.58 27.08 -0.94
N THR A 281 12.29 25.84 -0.55
CA THR A 281 11.99 24.72 -1.45
C THR A 281 10.68 24.92 -2.22
N ASN A 282 9.66 25.48 -1.57
CA ASN A 282 8.33 25.67 -2.16
C ASN A 282 8.28 26.70 -3.31
N VAL A 283 9.38 27.41 -3.56
CA VAL A 283 9.54 28.34 -4.68
C VAL A 283 9.98 27.63 -5.96
N LEU A 284 10.55 26.42 -5.85
CA LEU A 284 11.01 25.63 -7.00
C LEU A 284 10.33 24.27 -7.13
N LEU A 285 9.67 23.78 -6.08
CA LEU A 285 9.02 22.47 -6.04
C LEU A 285 7.67 22.54 -5.32
N SER A 286 6.63 22.00 -5.95
CA SER A 286 5.35 21.67 -5.32
C SER A 286 4.96 20.23 -5.61
N VAL A 287 4.43 19.52 -4.62
CA VAL A 287 4.04 18.11 -4.72
C VAL A 287 2.55 17.94 -4.43
N GLY A 288 1.82 17.43 -5.43
CA GLY A 288 0.42 17.03 -5.33
C GLY A 288 0.26 15.51 -5.18
N GLN A 289 -0.97 15.02 -5.33
CA GLN A 289 -1.31 13.61 -5.17
C GLN A 289 -0.71 12.72 -6.26
N SER A 290 -0.84 13.12 -7.53
CA SER A 290 -0.37 12.36 -8.71
C SER A 290 0.66 13.10 -9.56
N PHE A 291 0.99 14.35 -9.23
CA PHE A 291 1.91 15.18 -10.00
C PHE A 291 2.80 16.04 -9.09
N ALA A 292 3.85 16.62 -9.67
CA ALA A 292 4.68 17.61 -9.02
C ALA A 292 5.07 18.70 -10.04
N VAL A 293 5.13 19.96 -9.59
CA VAL A 293 5.65 21.08 -10.39
C VAL A 293 7.07 21.34 -9.93
N LEU A 294 8.05 21.27 -10.84
CA LEU A 294 9.47 21.32 -10.49
C LEU A 294 10.28 22.17 -11.46
N CYS A 295 11.01 23.15 -10.94
CA CYS A 295 12.09 23.81 -11.67
C CYS A 295 13.40 23.04 -11.49
N SER A 296 13.62 22.02 -12.33
CA SER A 296 14.81 21.17 -12.21
C SER A 296 16.12 21.90 -12.56
N GLU A 297 16.05 22.96 -13.36
CA GLU A 297 17.19 23.83 -13.71
C GLU A 297 17.77 24.54 -12.49
N ALA A 298 16.95 24.77 -11.46
CA ALA A 298 17.35 25.40 -10.21
C ALA A 298 18.21 24.48 -9.32
N ILE A 299 18.46 23.23 -9.73
CA ILE A 299 19.31 22.24 -9.04
C ILE A 299 20.55 21.99 -9.91
N PRO A 300 21.67 22.71 -9.67
CA PRO A 300 22.84 22.64 -10.55
C PRO A 300 23.51 21.28 -10.55
N ASP A 301 23.62 20.65 -9.37
CA ASP A 301 24.24 19.34 -9.22
C ASP A 301 23.41 18.25 -9.91
N GLU A 302 24.04 17.54 -10.85
CA GLU A 302 23.36 16.55 -11.68
C GLU A 302 22.95 15.29 -10.89
N GLN A 303 23.65 14.97 -9.80
CA GLN A 303 23.35 13.81 -8.97
C GLN A 303 22.17 14.11 -8.05
N GLU A 304 22.16 15.28 -7.41
CA GLU A 304 21.03 15.75 -6.60
C GLU A 304 19.78 15.94 -7.45
N ARG A 305 19.89 16.54 -8.65
CA ARG A 305 18.77 16.69 -9.59
C ARG A 305 18.19 15.33 -10.00
N ARG A 306 19.05 14.35 -10.28
CA ARG A 306 18.62 12.97 -10.57
C ARG A 306 17.96 12.31 -9.37
N ALA A 307 18.45 12.56 -8.15
CA ALA A 307 17.85 12.00 -6.94
C ALA A 307 16.44 12.57 -6.70
N VAL A 308 16.22 13.87 -6.88
CA VAL A 308 14.88 14.49 -6.78
C VAL A 308 13.92 13.90 -7.82
N LEU A 309 14.35 13.83 -9.09
CA LEU A 309 13.52 13.26 -10.16
C LEU A 309 13.23 11.78 -9.95
N ALA A 310 14.21 11.01 -9.45
CA ALA A 310 14.03 9.60 -9.13
C ALA A 310 13.04 9.42 -7.98
N ALA A 311 13.15 10.21 -6.90
CA ALA A 311 12.23 10.15 -5.77
C ALA A 311 10.79 10.49 -6.18
N LEU A 312 10.60 11.53 -7.03
CA LEU A 312 9.28 11.87 -7.58
C LEU A 312 8.73 10.76 -8.49
N LYS A 313 9.59 10.15 -9.31
CA LYS A 313 9.21 9.03 -10.18
C LYS A 313 8.84 7.76 -9.39
N ASP A 314 9.61 7.43 -8.36
CA ASP A 314 9.37 6.30 -7.47
C ASP A 314 8.07 6.51 -6.65
N ALA A 315 7.73 7.77 -6.38
CA ALA A 315 6.45 8.21 -5.84
C ALA A 315 5.31 8.31 -6.88
N HIS A 316 5.56 7.86 -8.12
CA HIS A 316 4.62 7.87 -9.25
C HIS A 316 4.05 9.26 -9.59
N LYS A 317 4.83 10.33 -9.39
CA LYS A 317 4.42 11.68 -9.73
C LYS A 317 4.73 11.98 -11.20
N VAL A 318 3.73 12.50 -11.92
CA VAL A 318 3.95 13.15 -13.22
C VAL A 318 4.65 14.48 -12.95
N VAL A 319 5.86 14.66 -13.49
CA VAL A 319 6.63 15.88 -13.28
C VAL A 319 6.27 16.91 -14.35
N VAL A 320 5.66 18.01 -13.93
CA VAL A 320 5.47 19.23 -14.73
C VAL A 320 6.72 20.08 -14.55
N GLY A 321 7.66 19.92 -15.49
CA GLY A 321 8.90 20.69 -15.50
C GLY A 321 8.64 22.15 -15.87
N VAL A 322 9.15 23.10 -15.09
CA VAL A 322 9.08 24.54 -15.40
C VAL A 322 10.46 25.17 -15.49
N THR A 323 10.58 26.26 -16.25
CA THR A 323 11.85 26.99 -16.46
C THR A 323 12.18 27.92 -15.28
N LEU A 324 13.42 28.42 -15.21
CA LEU A 324 13.81 29.45 -14.24
C LEU A 324 12.97 30.74 -14.38
N GLU A 325 12.51 31.09 -15.58
CA GLU A 325 11.65 32.25 -15.83
C GLU A 325 10.24 32.04 -15.30
N GLN A 326 9.67 30.86 -15.51
CA GLN A 326 8.37 30.47 -14.96
C GLN A 326 8.41 30.39 -13.43
N MET A 327 9.51 29.85 -12.87
CA MET A 327 9.78 29.87 -11.43
C MET A 327 9.86 31.31 -10.89
N GLY A 328 10.53 32.20 -11.62
CA GLY A 328 10.58 33.65 -11.33
C GLY A 328 9.22 34.34 -11.35
N SER A 329 8.23 33.74 -12.01
CA SER A 329 6.83 34.18 -12.03
C SER A 329 5.95 33.39 -11.05
N PHE A 330 6.56 32.71 -10.07
CA PHE A 330 5.89 31.93 -9.01
C PHE A 330 5.14 30.67 -9.47
N ALA A 331 5.45 30.09 -10.64
CA ALA A 331 4.75 28.91 -11.15
C ALA A 331 4.82 27.67 -10.22
N CYS A 332 5.89 27.52 -9.44
CA CYS A 332 6.02 26.44 -8.45
C CYS A 332 5.40 26.77 -7.09
N ASN A 333 5.06 28.03 -6.80
CA ASN A 333 4.52 28.46 -5.51
C ASN A 333 3.00 28.20 -5.44
N CYS A 334 2.63 26.94 -5.68
CA CYS A 334 1.27 26.45 -5.82
C CYS A 334 1.00 25.28 -4.86
N ILE A 335 -0.27 24.95 -4.63
CA ILE A 335 -0.67 23.86 -3.75
C ILE A 335 -1.92 23.14 -4.28
N GLN A 336 -1.94 21.81 -4.12
CA GLN A 336 -3.17 21.03 -4.30
C GLN A 336 -3.86 20.84 -2.93
N LEU A 337 -5.15 21.08 -2.88
CA LEU A 337 -6.02 20.99 -1.70
C LEU A 337 -7.26 20.14 -1.99
N LYS A 338 -7.98 19.77 -0.94
CA LYS A 338 -9.30 19.13 -1.06
C LYS A 338 -10.38 20.20 -1.02
N GLY A 339 -11.25 20.21 -2.03
CA GLY A 339 -12.45 21.02 -2.08
C GLY A 339 -13.71 20.21 -1.74
N ALA A 340 -14.88 20.84 -1.82
CA ALA A 340 -16.16 20.18 -1.52
C ALA A 340 -16.61 19.21 -2.63
N ARG A 341 -16.14 19.39 -3.86
CA ARG A 341 -16.55 18.65 -5.06
C ARG A 341 -15.40 17.95 -5.79
N GLY A 342 -14.24 17.81 -5.14
CA GLY A 342 -13.03 17.29 -5.76
C GLY A 342 -11.77 17.95 -5.21
N THR A 343 -10.70 17.91 -5.99
CA THR A 343 -9.40 18.53 -5.70
C THR A 343 -9.31 19.94 -6.27
N VAL A 344 -8.55 20.81 -5.59
CA VAL A 344 -8.38 22.22 -5.94
C VAL A 344 -6.89 22.50 -6.10
N PHE A 345 -6.49 23.05 -7.24
CA PHE A 345 -5.14 23.54 -7.46
C PHE A 345 -5.11 25.06 -7.31
N ALA A 346 -4.48 25.55 -6.25
CA ALA A 346 -4.37 26.97 -5.95
C ALA A 346 -2.98 27.51 -6.38
N ILE A 347 -2.99 28.58 -7.17
CA ILE A 347 -1.82 29.23 -7.75
C ILE A 347 -2.13 30.72 -7.96
N SER A 348 -1.12 31.58 -8.08
CA SER A 348 -1.37 32.98 -8.49
C SER A 348 -1.70 33.08 -9.97
N GLU A 349 -2.37 34.17 -10.35
CA GLU A 349 -2.64 34.47 -11.76
C GLU A 349 -1.33 34.62 -12.56
N ALA A 350 -0.28 35.21 -11.96
CA ALA A 350 1.04 35.33 -12.57
C ALA A 350 1.66 33.94 -12.82
N GLY A 351 1.67 33.07 -11.80
CA GLY A 351 2.20 31.71 -11.92
C GLY A 351 1.45 30.87 -12.94
N TRP A 352 0.11 30.95 -12.96
CA TRP A 352 -0.72 30.24 -13.94
C TRP A 352 -0.50 30.76 -15.37
N SER A 353 -0.40 32.08 -15.53
CA SER A 353 -0.20 32.73 -16.82
C SER A 353 1.17 32.46 -17.42
N ALA A 354 2.18 32.19 -16.60
CA ALA A 354 3.53 31.84 -17.04
C ALA A 354 3.64 30.40 -17.59
N LEU A 355 2.72 29.49 -17.23
CA LEU A 355 2.72 28.12 -17.72
C LEU A 355 2.33 28.03 -19.20
N GLU A 356 2.98 27.14 -19.93
CA GLU A 356 2.62 26.76 -21.30
C GLU A 356 1.33 25.92 -21.31
N ASP A 357 0.60 25.93 -22.43
CA ASP A 357 -0.65 25.18 -22.58
C ASP A 357 -0.48 23.68 -22.29
N ALA A 358 0.65 23.08 -22.69
CA ALA A 358 0.95 21.69 -22.40
C ALA A 358 1.12 21.41 -20.89
N GLN A 359 1.75 22.33 -20.15
CA GLN A 359 1.91 22.22 -18.70
C GLN A 359 0.57 22.35 -17.98
N ARG A 360 -0.26 23.34 -18.38
CA ARG A 360 -1.61 23.54 -17.84
C ARG A 360 -2.49 22.31 -18.08
N LEU A 361 -2.45 21.74 -19.28
CA LEU A 361 -3.22 20.55 -19.62
C LEU A 361 -2.88 19.35 -18.72
N VAL A 362 -1.60 19.15 -18.38
CA VAL A 362 -1.19 18.09 -17.45
C VAL A 362 -1.77 18.35 -16.06
N ILE A 363 -1.70 19.59 -15.56
CA ILE A 363 -2.25 19.96 -14.25
C ILE A 363 -3.78 19.77 -14.24
N GLU A 364 -4.48 20.29 -15.25
CA GLU A 364 -5.94 20.15 -15.41
C GLU A 364 -6.38 18.70 -15.55
N SER A 365 -5.56 17.81 -16.11
CA SER A 365 -5.84 16.37 -16.14
C SER A 365 -5.74 15.69 -14.78
N CYS A 366 -5.09 16.33 -13.80
CA CYS A 366 -4.84 15.79 -12.46
C CYS A 366 -5.72 16.42 -11.38
N VAL A 367 -6.46 17.49 -11.68
CA VAL A 367 -7.21 18.28 -10.69
C VAL A 367 -8.61 18.65 -11.18
N ASP A 368 -9.57 18.77 -10.27
CA ASP A 368 -10.96 19.06 -10.64
C ASP A 368 -11.24 20.56 -10.84
N LYS A 369 -10.50 21.42 -10.13
CA LYS A 369 -10.65 22.88 -10.23
C LYS A 369 -9.31 23.60 -10.06
N VAL A 370 -9.02 24.54 -10.95
CA VAL A 370 -7.93 25.51 -10.78
C VAL A 370 -8.48 26.79 -10.15
N VAL A 371 -7.80 27.30 -9.13
CA VAL A 371 -8.02 28.60 -8.49
C VAL A 371 -6.78 29.45 -8.74
N ALA A 372 -6.88 30.33 -9.74
CA ALA A 372 -5.85 31.31 -10.08
C ALA A 372 -6.33 32.70 -9.63
N VAL A 373 -5.58 33.36 -8.73
CA VAL A 373 -5.97 34.66 -8.15
C VAL A 373 -4.81 35.66 -8.28
N PRO A 374 -5.07 36.93 -8.67
CA PRO A 374 -4.03 37.94 -8.72
C PRO A 374 -3.62 38.38 -7.31
N VAL A 375 -2.32 38.25 -7.01
CA VAL A 375 -1.71 38.69 -5.73
C VAL A 375 -0.40 39.48 -5.97
N PRO A 376 -0.37 40.44 -6.93
CA PRO A 376 0.87 41.05 -7.42
C PRO A 376 1.60 41.87 -6.35
N THR A 377 0.89 42.47 -5.40
CA THR A 377 1.52 43.28 -4.34
C THR A 377 2.17 42.40 -3.29
N ILE A 378 1.50 41.30 -2.91
CA ILE A 378 2.03 40.28 -1.99
C ILE A 378 3.29 39.64 -2.57
N GLU A 379 3.24 39.25 -3.85
CA GLU A 379 4.38 38.67 -4.57
C GLU A 379 5.55 39.64 -4.64
N ARG A 380 5.29 40.89 -5.05
CA ARG A 380 6.31 41.93 -5.21
C ARG A 380 6.99 42.27 -3.89
N LEU A 381 6.25 42.44 -2.80
CA LEU A 381 6.82 42.95 -1.55
C LEU A 381 7.23 41.86 -0.55
N GLY A 382 6.54 40.72 -0.52
CA GLY A 382 6.84 39.63 0.41
C GLY A 382 7.74 38.55 -0.19
N GLY A 383 7.86 38.50 -1.53
CA GLY A 383 8.64 37.49 -2.26
C GLY A 383 8.09 36.07 -2.11
N GLY A 384 6.85 35.92 -1.64
CA GLY A 384 6.10 34.67 -1.59
C GLY A 384 4.77 34.82 -2.32
N SER A 385 4.12 33.71 -2.65
CA SER A 385 2.85 33.70 -3.39
C SER A 385 1.80 32.80 -2.70
N VAL A 386 0.84 32.29 -3.45
CA VAL A 386 -0.35 31.57 -2.96
C VAL A 386 0.00 30.41 -2.01
N ARG A 387 1.01 29.58 -2.32
CA ARG A 387 1.42 28.49 -1.42
C ARG A 387 1.90 29.02 -0.06
N CYS A 388 2.70 30.08 -0.05
CA CYS A 388 3.26 30.63 1.18
C CYS A 388 2.18 31.19 2.11
N MET A 389 1.06 31.70 1.57
CA MET A 389 -0.02 32.23 2.40
C MET A 389 -0.87 31.15 3.09
N ILE A 390 -0.69 29.88 2.73
CA ILE A 390 -1.55 28.77 3.14
C ILE A 390 -0.78 27.83 4.08
N ALA A 391 -1.22 27.75 5.34
CA ALA A 391 -0.81 26.69 6.26
C ALA A 391 -1.83 25.55 6.24
N GLU A 392 -1.39 24.34 5.85
CA GLU A 392 -2.26 23.16 5.81
C GLU A 392 -2.61 22.67 7.23
N LEU A 393 -3.90 22.44 7.49
CA LEU A 393 -4.40 21.88 8.75
C LEU A 393 -4.88 20.44 8.55
N PHE A 394 -4.03 19.48 8.90
CA PHE A 394 -4.37 18.07 8.93
C PHE A 394 -5.00 17.72 10.28
N PRO A 395 -6.23 17.19 10.32
CA PRO A 395 -6.77 16.64 11.56
C PRO A 395 -5.91 15.45 12.00
N ALA A 396 -5.80 15.24 13.31
CA ALA A 396 -5.33 13.95 13.79
C ALA A 396 -6.26 12.87 13.24
N GLU A 397 -5.71 11.81 12.66
CA GLU A 397 -6.51 10.62 12.40
C GLU A 397 -7.16 10.20 13.71
N ALA A 398 -8.43 9.81 13.64
CA ALA A 398 -9.04 9.10 14.76
C ALA A 398 -8.06 8.00 15.14
N LYS A 399 -7.63 8.00 16.40
CA LYS A 399 -6.86 6.91 17.02
C LYS A 399 -7.32 5.61 16.36
N GLU A 400 -6.40 4.80 15.82
CA GLU A 400 -6.76 3.41 15.55
C GLU A 400 -7.55 2.95 16.78
N PRO A 401 -8.79 2.46 16.61
CA PRO A 401 -9.54 1.99 17.75
C PRO A 401 -8.62 1.03 18.48
N GLU A 402 -8.53 1.17 19.81
CA GLU A 402 -7.78 0.21 20.61
C GLU A 402 -8.08 -1.18 20.07
N PRO A 403 -7.06 -2.05 19.92
CA PRO A 403 -7.22 -3.34 19.30
C PRO A 403 -8.50 -3.93 19.87
N PRO A 404 -9.49 -4.19 19.01
CA PRO A 404 -10.82 -4.53 19.45
C PRO A 404 -10.68 -5.65 20.48
N SER A 405 -11.59 -5.69 21.46
CA SER A 405 -11.61 -6.76 22.48
C SER A 405 -11.27 -8.11 21.83
N ARG A 406 -10.56 -9.01 22.50
CA ARG A 406 -9.88 -10.19 21.90
C ARG A 406 -10.72 -11.04 20.91
N HIS A 407 -12.05 -10.89 20.90
CA HIS A 407 -13.03 -11.49 19.97
C HIS A 407 -13.48 -10.62 18.78
N ALA A 408 -13.08 -9.35 18.68
CA ALA A 408 -13.58 -8.36 17.72
C ALA A 408 -12.52 -7.93 16.67
N ALA A 409 -11.33 -8.55 16.69
CA ALA A 409 -10.33 -8.44 15.61
C ALA A 409 -10.70 -9.32 14.40
N CYS A 410 -11.32 -10.47 14.65
CA CYS A 410 -11.90 -11.32 13.63
C CYS A 410 -13.41 -11.42 13.86
N ALA A 411 -14.21 -10.86 12.96
CA ALA A 411 -15.66 -10.98 12.99
C ALA A 411 -16.19 -10.97 11.56
N LEU A 412 -16.31 -12.16 10.99
CA LEU A 412 -16.85 -12.38 9.65
C LEU A 412 -18.25 -12.97 9.75
N ALA A 413 -19.27 -12.16 9.42
CA ALA A 413 -20.66 -12.61 9.41
C ALA A 413 -21.15 -13.09 8.04
N SER A 414 -20.65 -12.50 6.95
CA SER A 414 -20.98 -12.89 5.58
C SER A 414 -19.91 -12.41 4.59
N GLU A 415 -19.95 -12.89 3.35
CA GLU A 415 -19.10 -12.42 2.24
C GLU A 415 -19.47 -11.00 1.79
N HIS A 416 -20.71 -10.57 1.99
CA HIS A 416 -21.24 -9.30 1.48
C HIS A 416 -21.27 -8.17 2.52
N GLY A 417 -21.03 -8.46 3.80
CA GLY A 417 -21.00 -7.45 4.86
C GLY A 417 -19.92 -6.39 4.60
N LYS A 418 -20.11 -5.18 5.15
CA LYS A 418 -19.17 -4.06 4.92
C LYS A 418 -17.77 -4.43 5.41
N LEU A 419 -16.78 -4.34 4.53
CA LEU A 419 -15.39 -4.64 4.84
C LEU A 419 -14.80 -3.58 5.76
N GLU A 420 -14.23 -4.02 6.89
CA GLU A 420 -13.62 -3.13 7.87
C GLU A 420 -12.14 -3.42 8.09
N LEU A 421 -11.74 -4.70 8.03
CA LEU A 421 -10.36 -5.12 8.22
C LEU A 421 -10.03 -6.26 7.27
N VAL A 422 -8.95 -6.09 6.51
CA VAL A 422 -8.47 -7.07 5.54
C VAL A 422 -6.96 -7.22 5.66
N MET A 423 -6.50 -8.47 5.62
CA MET A 423 -5.09 -8.80 5.50
C MET A 423 -4.76 -9.09 4.03
N VAL A 424 -3.63 -8.55 3.57
CA VAL A 424 -3.12 -8.72 2.21
C VAL A 424 -1.61 -9.00 2.24
N HIS A 425 -1.06 -9.48 1.13
CA HIS A 425 0.38 -9.61 0.97
C HIS A 425 0.84 -8.88 -0.30
N GLU A 426 1.65 -7.83 -0.13
CA GLU A 426 2.21 -7.08 -1.25
C GLU A 426 3.31 -7.89 -1.96
N PRO A 427 3.17 -8.15 -3.28
CA PRO A 427 4.17 -8.90 -4.03
C PRO A 427 5.58 -8.29 -3.94
N GLY A 428 6.55 -9.15 -3.62
CA GLY A 428 7.95 -8.83 -3.35
C GLY A 428 8.93 -9.62 -4.23
N LEU A 429 10.10 -9.92 -3.67
CA LEU A 429 11.20 -10.58 -4.40
C LEU A 429 10.90 -12.03 -4.80
N GLU A 430 9.91 -12.67 -4.17
CA GLU A 430 9.38 -13.98 -4.55
C GLU A 430 8.92 -14.01 -6.02
N VAL A 431 8.49 -12.87 -6.56
CA VAL A 431 8.05 -12.72 -7.94
C VAL A 431 9.21 -12.89 -8.92
N ASP A 432 10.37 -12.30 -8.60
CA ASP A 432 11.57 -12.35 -9.44
C ASP A 432 12.18 -13.77 -9.50
N ALA A 433 11.72 -14.68 -8.64
CA ALA A 433 12.14 -16.08 -8.62
C ALA A 433 11.35 -16.96 -9.60
N VAL A 434 10.25 -16.46 -10.17
CA VAL A 434 9.39 -17.20 -11.08
C VAL A 434 9.93 -17.07 -12.51
N MET A 435 10.35 -18.19 -13.07
CA MET A 435 10.91 -18.31 -14.41
C MET A 435 10.03 -19.22 -15.27
N PRO A 436 10.09 -19.14 -16.61
CA PRO A 436 9.27 -19.99 -17.48
C PRO A 436 9.43 -21.50 -17.19
N TRP A 437 10.62 -21.94 -16.79
CA TRP A 437 10.90 -23.34 -16.44
C TRP A 437 10.56 -23.71 -14.98
N THR A 438 10.17 -22.75 -14.13
CA THR A 438 9.74 -23.00 -12.74
C THR A 438 8.22 -22.85 -12.52
N LEU A 439 7.44 -22.48 -13.56
CA LEU A 439 5.99 -22.29 -13.46
C LEU A 439 5.26 -23.51 -12.85
N ASP A 440 5.55 -24.71 -13.35
CA ASP A 440 4.90 -25.92 -12.83
C ASP A 440 5.33 -26.26 -11.40
N THR A 441 6.59 -26.05 -11.04
CA THR A 441 7.08 -26.34 -9.68
C THR A 441 6.55 -25.32 -8.66
N MET A 442 6.43 -24.05 -9.06
CA MET A 442 5.88 -22.96 -8.26
C MET A 442 4.34 -22.95 -8.23
N LYS A 443 3.70 -23.74 -9.09
CA LYS A 443 2.23 -23.81 -9.27
C LYS A 443 1.63 -22.45 -9.61
N VAL A 444 2.25 -21.78 -10.58
CA VAL A 444 1.90 -20.46 -11.11
C VAL A 444 1.68 -20.58 -12.61
N ASP A 445 0.73 -19.83 -13.17
CA ASP A 445 0.39 -19.93 -14.59
C ASP A 445 1.31 -19.13 -15.53
N GLU A 446 1.86 -18.00 -15.08
CA GLU A 446 2.68 -17.12 -15.91
C GLU A 446 3.75 -16.37 -15.10
N CYS A 447 4.76 -15.83 -15.79
CA CYS A 447 5.72 -14.90 -15.20
C CYS A 447 5.12 -13.49 -15.09
N PHE A 448 5.48 -12.78 -14.02
CA PHE A 448 4.97 -11.44 -13.75
C PHE A 448 6.06 -10.38 -13.89
N ASN A 449 5.66 -9.17 -14.27
CA ASN A 449 6.49 -8.00 -14.02
C ASN A 449 6.27 -7.54 -12.56
N ARG A 450 7.25 -7.77 -11.69
CA ARG A 450 7.17 -7.40 -10.28
C ARG A 450 6.85 -5.92 -10.05
N VAL A 451 7.42 -5.02 -10.84
CA VAL A 451 7.22 -3.56 -10.66
C VAL A 451 5.76 -3.20 -10.89
N ASP A 452 5.20 -3.67 -12.00
CA ASP A 452 3.82 -3.41 -12.39
C ASP A 452 2.83 -4.15 -11.49
N LEU A 453 3.09 -5.43 -11.19
CA LEU A 453 2.29 -6.24 -10.26
C LEU A 453 2.18 -5.57 -8.89
N LYS A 454 3.30 -5.07 -8.37
CA LYS A 454 3.35 -4.37 -7.09
C LYS A 454 2.59 -3.03 -7.13
N ALA A 455 2.75 -2.25 -8.20
CA ALA A 455 2.03 -0.98 -8.36
C ALA A 455 0.50 -1.18 -8.48
N GLN A 456 0.06 -2.20 -9.22
CA GLN A 456 -1.34 -2.57 -9.34
C GLN A 456 -1.90 -3.09 -8.00
N HIS A 457 -1.15 -3.92 -7.27
CA HIS A 457 -1.53 -4.36 -5.93
C HIS A 457 -1.66 -3.17 -4.96
N ARG A 458 -0.76 -2.18 -5.02
CA ARG A 458 -0.89 -0.95 -4.22
C ARG A 458 -2.15 -0.17 -4.55
N THR A 459 -2.44 -0.01 -5.84
CA THR A 459 -3.68 0.62 -6.32
C THR A 459 -4.90 -0.10 -5.74
N PHE A 460 -4.93 -1.42 -5.79
CA PHE A 460 -5.96 -2.24 -5.15
C PHE A 460 -6.06 -1.99 -3.64
N THR A 461 -4.95 -2.02 -2.89
CA THR A 461 -5.02 -1.78 -1.44
C THR A 461 -5.44 -0.35 -1.08
N ASN A 462 -5.05 0.64 -1.87
CA ASN A 462 -5.46 2.04 -1.68
C ASN A 462 -6.95 2.23 -1.97
N LEU A 463 -7.50 1.49 -2.93
CA LEU A 463 -8.93 1.41 -3.17
C LEU A 463 -9.68 0.88 -1.93
N LEU A 464 -9.18 -0.19 -1.30
CA LEU A 464 -9.80 -0.73 -0.09
C LEU A 464 -9.78 0.31 1.05
N ARG A 465 -8.65 1.02 1.23
CA ARG A 465 -8.51 2.09 2.22
C ARG A 465 -9.46 3.26 1.95
N SER A 466 -9.56 3.73 0.71
CA SER A 466 -10.44 4.85 0.35
C SER A 466 -11.93 4.51 0.54
N ARG A 467 -12.26 3.22 0.57
CA ARG A 467 -13.60 2.69 0.90
C ARG A 467 -13.79 2.38 2.39
N GLY A 468 -12.83 2.78 3.24
CA GLY A 468 -12.92 2.74 4.70
C GLY A 468 -12.44 1.44 5.35
N ALA A 469 -11.82 0.52 4.59
CA ALA A 469 -11.26 -0.70 5.17
C ALA A 469 -9.83 -0.46 5.68
N GLN A 470 -9.53 -0.96 6.88
CA GLN A 470 -8.16 -1.07 7.38
C GLN A 470 -7.46 -2.21 6.63
N VAL A 471 -6.29 -1.93 6.07
CA VAL A 471 -5.50 -2.90 5.29
C VAL A 471 -4.20 -3.20 6.01
N VAL A 472 -4.03 -4.46 6.42
CA VAL A 472 -2.84 -4.97 7.13
C VAL A 472 -2.01 -5.81 6.17
N HIS A 473 -0.70 -5.60 6.13
CA HIS A 473 0.20 -6.40 5.29
C HIS A 473 0.88 -7.50 6.08
N VAL A 474 0.99 -8.69 5.49
CA VAL A 474 1.73 -9.82 6.08
C VAL A 474 3.16 -9.43 6.46
N LYS A 475 3.86 -8.70 5.59
CA LYS A 475 5.24 -8.27 5.82
C LYS A 475 5.39 -7.39 7.07
N ASP A 476 4.42 -6.52 7.34
CA ASP A 476 4.45 -5.64 8.51
C ASP A 476 4.36 -6.49 9.78
N LEU A 477 3.42 -7.44 9.81
CA LEU A 477 3.25 -8.39 10.91
C LEU A 477 4.50 -9.25 11.16
N LEU A 478 5.15 -9.76 10.10
CA LEU A 478 6.40 -10.52 10.23
C LEU A 478 7.53 -9.66 10.81
N THR A 479 7.60 -8.40 10.40
CA THR A 479 8.58 -7.43 10.90
C THR A 479 8.35 -7.13 12.38
N GLU A 480 7.10 -6.88 12.77
CA GLU A 480 6.68 -6.66 14.16
C GLU A 480 7.02 -7.88 15.04
N ILE A 481 6.79 -9.10 14.56
CA ILE A 481 7.22 -10.32 15.26
C ILE A 481 8.73 -10.34 15.49
N SER A 482 9.52 -10.05 14.45
CA SER A 482 10.98 -10.04 14.58
C SER A 482 11.51 -8.93 15.48
N GLN A 483 10.78 -7.83 15.65
CA GLN A 483 11.16 -6.71 16.53
C GLN A 483 10.95 -7.03 18.02
N GLN A 484 10.18 -8.07 18.35
CA GLN A 484 10.01 -8.52 19.73
C GLN A 484 11.29 -9.15 20.32
N GLY A 485 12.26 -9.53 19.49
CA GLY A 485 13.56 -10.04 19.91
C GLY A 485 14.01 -11.28 19.14
N GLU A 486 15.25 -11.72 19.39
CA GLU A 486 15.85 -12.87 18.69
C GLU A 486 15.09 -14.18 18.95
N GLU A 487 14.49 -14.36 20.13
CA GLU A 487 13.71 -15.56 20.46
C GLU A 487 12.43 -15.66 19.62
N ALA A 488 11.65 -14.57 19.52
CA ALA A 488 10.45 -14.51 18.69
C ALA A 488 10.79 -14.72 17.21
N LYS A 489 11.88 -14.11 16.73
CA LYS A 489 12.40 -14.33 15.38
C LYS A 489 12.75 -15.80 15.16
N ARG A 490 13.48 -16.43 16.09
CA ARG A 490 13.85 -17.84 16.02
C ARG A 490 12.62 -18.75 15.97
N GLU A 491 11.65 -18.53 16.86
CA GLU A 491 10.42 -19.33 16.92
C GLU A 491 9.61 -19.19 15.62
N MET A 492 9.56 -17.99 15.03
CA MET A 492 8.90 -17.75 13.75
C MET A 492 9.53 -18.58 12.62
N PHE A 493 10.87 -18.51 12.44
CA PHE A 493 11.55 -19.32 11.43
C PHE A 493 11.42 -20.82 11.70
N ALA A 494 11.56 -21.25 12.96
CA ALA A 494 11.47 -22.66 13.32
C ALA A 494 10.06 -23.23 13.10
N SER A 495 9.02 -22.42 13.28
CA SER A 495 7.63 -22.82 13.03
C SER A 495 7.34 -23.05 11.54
N VAL A 496 8.05 -22.35 10.66
CA VAL A 496 7.84 -22.43 9.20
C VAL A 496 8.79 -23.45 8.55
N TRP A 497 10.09 -23.34 8.81
CA TRP A 497 11.16 -24.13 8.16
C TRP A 497 11.76 -25.23 9.05
N GLY A 498 11.32 -25.35 10.30
CA GLY A 498 11.78 -26.36 11.23
C GLY A 498 13.03 -25.95 12.04
N GLU A 499 13.15 -26.53 13.24
CA GLU A 499 14.26 -26.27 14.17
C GLU A 499 15.63 -26.62 13.58
N GLU A 500 15.73 -27.67 12.77
CA GLU A 500 16.99 -28.12 12.18
C GLU A 500 17.58 -27.08 11.21
N PHE A 501 16.72 -26.49 10.37
CA PHE A 501 17.13 -25.42 9.46
C PHE A 501 17.66 -24.21 10.25
N VAL A 502 16.94 -23.79 11.29
CA VAL A 502 17.33 -22.63 12.10
C VAL A 502 18.62 -22.89 12.88
N ARG A 503 18.86 -24.12 13.35
CA ARG A 503 20.11 -24.49 14.04
C ARG A 503 21.34 -24.52 13.14
N SER A 504 21.15 -24.77 11.84
CA SER A 504 22.24 -24.82 10.86
C SER A 504 22.59 -23.47 10.25
N HIS A 505 21.88 -22.39 10.64
CA HIS A 505 22.06 -21.04 10.11
C HIS A 505 22.20 -20.00 11.22
N SER A 506 22.88 -18.90 10.93
CA SER A 506 22.89 -17.76 11.84
C SER A 506 21.58 -16.99 11.74
N LEU A 507 20.92 -16.71 12.87
CA LEU A 507 19.73 -15.84 12.89
C LEU A 507 19.99 -14.43 12.35
N ARG A 508 21.27 -14.00 12.31
CA ARG A 508 21.68 -12.73 11.71
C ARG A 508 21.62 -12.74 10.18
N GLU A 509 21.76 -13.92 9.57
CA GLU A 509 21.68 -14.11 8.10
C GLU A 509 20.23 -14.23 7.62
N LEU A 510 19.29 -14.54 8.52
CA LEU A 510 17.88 -14.70 8.18
C LEU A 510 17.14 -13.36 8.28
N ASN A 511 16.69 -12.80 7.15
CA ASN A 511 15.76 -11.67 7.11
C ASN A 511 14.33 -12.21 7.07
N VAL A 512 13.37 -11.56 7.74
CA VAL A 512 11.95 -11.93 7.70
C VAL A 512 11.40 -12.03 6.28
N ASP A 513 11.93 -11.22 5.35
CA ASP A 513 11.59 -11.28 3.94
C ASP A 513 11.88 -12.65 3.33
N HIS A 514 12.89 -13.37 3.83
CA HIS A 514 13.22 -14.71 3.33
C HIS A 514 12.09 -15.72 3.56
N LEU A 515 11.22 -15.53 4.56
CA LEU A 515 10.05 -16.40 4.78
C LEU A 515 9.07 -16.35 3.61
N VAL A 516 9.11 -15.28 2.81
CA VAL A 516 8.27 -15.10 1.62
C VAL A 516 9.11 -15.24 0.35
N SER A 517 10.24 -14.55 0.24
CA SER A 517 11.11 -14.56 -0.95
C SER A 517 11.88 -15.87 -1.15
N GLY A 518 11.79 -16.79 -0.20
CA GLY A 518 12.63 -17.98 -0.12
C GLY A 518 14.02 -17.68 0.42
N PHE A 519 14.73 -18.75 0.75
CA PHE A 519 16.14 -18.71 1.17
C PHE A 519 16.99 -19.55 0.24
N SER A 520 18.08 -18.96 -0.23
CA SER A 520 18.97 -19.57 -1.20
C SER A 520 20.42 -19.12 -0.99
N ARG A 521 21.36 -20.06 -1.13
CA ARG A 521 22.81 -19.77 -1.10
C ARG A 521 23.41 -19.57 -2.50
N ARG A 522 22.68 -19.95 -3.55
CA ARG A 522 23.11 -19.85 -4.95
C ARG A 522 21.92 -19.48 -5.83
N PRO A 523 22.07 -18.57 -6.82
CA PRO A 523 20.94 -18.11 -7.62
C PRO A 523 20.03 -19.25 -8.09
N LEU A 524 18.74 -19.16 -7.77
CA LEU A 524 17.68 -20.12 -8.14
C LEU A 524 17.80 -21.55 -7.54
N GLU A 525 18.78 -21.81 -6.66
CA GLU A 525 18.86 -23.04 -5.85
C GLU A 525 18.36 -22.74 -4.42
N PHE A 526 17.08 -22.99 -4.18
CA PHE A 526 16.44 -22.66 -2.91
C PHE A 526 16.54 -23.80 -1.90
N ASP A 527 17.04 -23.51 -0.70
CA ASP A 527 16.90 -24.39 0.46
C ASP A 527 15.44 -24.39 0.95
N ASN A 528 14.80 -23.21 0.92
CA ASN A 528 13.36 -23.04 1.10
C ASN A 528 12.81 -22.18 -0.04
N PRO A 529 11.79 -22.67 -0.79
CA PRO A 529 11.31 -21.99 -1.98
C PRO A 529 10.54 -20.70 -1.66
N PRO A 530 10.48 -19.75 -2.60
CA PRO A 530 9.63 -18.57 -2.52
C PRO A 530 8.14 -18.93 -2.50
N LEU A 531 7.36 -18.14 -1.77
CA LEU A 531 5.91 -18.29 -1.64
C LEU A 531 5.18 -17.38 -2.63
N MET A 532 5.37 -17.63 -3.93
CA MET A 532 4.80 -16.76 -4.98
C MET A 532 3.28 -16.60 -4.84
N ASN A 533 2.54 -17.65 -4.49
CA ASN A 533 1.08 -17.58 -4.39
C ASN A 533 0.58 -16.94 -3.09
N LEU A 534 1.47 -16.44 -2.21
CA LEU A 534 1.08 -15.82 -0.94
C LEU A 534 0.25 -14.55 -1.15
N PHE A 535 0.42 -13.82 -2.27
CA PHE A 535 -0.44 -12.66 -2.54
C PHE A 535 -1.90 -13.05 -2.79
N PHE A 536 -2.18 -14.32 -3.10
CA PHE A 536 -3.52 -14.91 -3.02
C PHE A 536 -3.83 -15.38 -1.59
N MET A 537 -3.95 -14.38 -0.70
CA MET A 537 -4.15 -14.57 0.74
C MET A 537 -5.41 -15.36 1.12
N ARG A 538 -6.33 -15.57 0.18
CA ARG A 538 -7.58 -16.32 0.39
C ARG A 538 -7.37 -17.80 0.68
N ASP A 539 -6.35 -18.41 0.07
CA ASP A 539 -6.22 -19.87 0.06
C ASP A 539 -5.59 -20.48 1.32
N PRO A 540 -4.49 -19.93 1.87
CA PRO A 540 -3.79 -20.58 2.99
C PRO A 540 -4.52 -20.44 4.33
N ILE A 541 -5.49 -19.53 4.42
CA ILE A 541 -6.18 -19.14 5.65
C ILE A 541 -7.54 -18.50 5.32
N PHE A 542 -8.54 -18.73 6.16
CA PHE A 542 -9.84 -18.07 6.01
C PHE A 542 -10.54 -17.88 7.36
N ALA A 543 -11.45 -16.89 7.43
CA ALA A 543 -12.24 -16.58 8.61
C ALA A 543 -13.64 -17.20 8.47
N VAL A 544 -14.25 -17.55 9.60
CA VAL A 544 -15.60 -18.12 9.66
C VAL A 544 -16.41 -17.47 10.80
N PRO A 545 -17.75 -17.62 10.83
CA PRO A 545 -18.58 -17.05 11.88
C PRO A 545 -18.13 -17.41 13.30
N GLY A 546 -18.43 -16.54 14.26
CA GLY A 546 -17.96 -16.67 15.65
C GLY A 546 -16.53 -16.15 15.88
N GLY A 547 -15.93 -15.50 14.89
CA GLY A 547 -14.61 -14.86 14.98
C GLY A 547 -13.43 -15.82 14.89
N TRP A 548 -13.66 -17.03 14.38
CA TRP A 548 -12.63 -18.04 14.21
C TRP A 548 -11.86 -17.84 12.91
N VAL A 549 -10.56 -18.13 13.00
CA VAL A 549 -9.68 -18.26 11.84
C VAL A 549 -9.32 -19.74 11.66
N VAL A 550 -9.38 -20.22 10.44
CA VAL A 550 -9.05 -21.59 10.07
C VAL A 550 -7.77 -21.59 9.24
N ILE A 551 -6.76 -22.34 9.68
CA ILE A 551 -5.56 -22.61 8.91
C ILE A 551 -5.88 -23.70 7.89
N ALA A 552 -5.86 -23.33 6.61
CA ALA A 552 -6.18 -24.25 5.53
C ALA A 552 -5.10 -25.32 5.36
N ARG A 553 -5.42 -26.36 4.58
CA ARG A 553 -4.45 -27.38 4.16
C ARG A 553 -4.47 -27.48 2.64
N PRO A 554 -3.73 -26.59 1.94
CA PRO A 554 -3.68 -26.58 0.49
C PRO A 554 -3.30 -27.94 -0.13
N PHE A 555 -3.87 -28.21 -1.31
CA PHE A 555 -3.65 -29.48 -2.01
C PHE A 555 -2.18 -29.66 -2.39
N PHE A 556 -1.57 -28.61 -2.94
CA PHE A 556 -0.16 -28.64 -3.32
C PHE A 556 0.75 -28.44 -2.11
N PRO A 557 1.72 -29.34 -1.86
CA PRO A 557 2.65 -29.23 -0.73
C PRO A 557 3.41 -27.90 -0.65
N ILE A 558 3.77 -27.31 -1.79
CA ILE A 558 4.48 -26.03 -1.82
C ILE A 558 3.66 -24.89 -1.18
N ARG A 559 2.33 -24.91 -1.37
CA ARG A 559 1.42 -23.92 -0.80
C ARG A 559 1.11 -24.14 0.68
N GLN A 560 1.34 -25.34 1.22
CA GLN A 560 1.17 -25.60 2.66
C GLN A 560 2.16 -24.78 3.51
N MET A 561 3.26 -24.30 2.91
CA MET A 561 4.20 -23.40 3.57
C MET A 561 3.58 -22.02 3.84
N GLU A 562 2.69 -21.55 2.97
CA GLU A 562 1.89 -20.32 3.18
C GLU A 562 1.02 -20.49 4.44
N SER A 563 0.33 -21.62 4.59
CA SER A 563 -0.49 -21.91 5.79
C SER A 563 0.35 -22.00 7.09
N LYS A 564 1.56 -22.57 7.02
CA LYS A 564 2.48 -22.59 8.18
C LYS A 564 2.92 -21.18 8.58
N LEU A 565 3.22 -20.32 7.60
CA LEU A 565 3.55 -18.92 7.84
C LEU A 565 2.39 -18.19 8.51
N MET A 566 1.16 -18.38 8.02
CA MET A 566 -0.04 -17.79 8.62
C MET A 566 -0.25 -18.28 10.06
N LYS A 567 -0.11 -19.58 10.31
CA LYS A 567 -0.21 -20.15 11.67
C LYS A 567 0.83 -19.55 12.62
N ALA A 568 2.09 -19.44 12.19
CA ALA A 568 3.15 -18.85 13.00
C ALA A 568 2.84 -17.38 13.32
N MET A 569 2.36 -16.62 12.33
CA MET A 569 1.99 -15.22 12.48
C MET A 569 0.86 -15.02 13.49
N PHE A 570 -0.24 -15.76 13.39
CA PHE A 570 -1.35 -15.67 14.36
C PHE A 570 -0.95 -16.10 15.78
N LYS A 571 -0.01 -17.04 15.89
CA LYS A 571 0.51 -17.49 17.19
C LYS A 571 1.41 -16.46 17.86
N LEU A 572 2.27 -15.78 17.08
CA LEU A 572 3.38 -14.97 17.61
C LEU A 572 3.11 -13.47 17.60
N HIS A 573 2.19 -12.99 16.76
CA HIS A 573 1.93 -11.55 16.63
C HIS A 573 1.13 -11.01 17.83
N PRO A 574 1.58 -9.94 18.52
CA PRO A 574 0.89 -9.44 19.71
C PRO A 574 -0.52 -8.94 19.41
N GLY A 575 -0.70 -8.27 18.25
CA GLY A 575 -2.00 -7.77 17.79
C GLY A 575 -2.97 -8.85 17.30
N LEU A 576 -2.49 -10.07 16.99
CA LEU A 576 -3.36 -11.20 16.61
C LEU A 576 -3.56 -12.17 17.78
N LYS A 577 -2.82 -11.98 18.87
CA LYS A 577 -2.85 -12.85 20.04
C LYS A 577 -4.23 -12.77 20.71
N GLY A 578 -4.94 -13.89 20.68
CA GLY A 578 -6.29 -14.01 21.24
C GLY A 578 -7.38 -14.23 20.21
N VAL A 579 -7.08 -14.05 18.91
CA VAL A 579 -7.97 -14.55 17.86
C VAL A 579 -8.00 -16.08 17.95
N PRO A 580 -9.18 -16.72 18.04
CA PRO A 580 -9.26 -18.17 18.10
C PRO A 580 -8.91 -18.78 16.74
N VAL A 581 -7.94 -19.70 16.75
CA VAL A 581 -7.41 -20.36 15.55
C VAL A 581 -7.73 -21.84 15.60
N TYR A 582 -8.24 -22.38 14.49
CA TYR A 582 -8.38 -23.80 14.25
C TYR A 582 -7.37 -24.27 13.20
N ASP A 583 -6.49 -25.18 13.59
CA ASP A 583 -5.44 -25.75 12.75
C ASP A 583 -5.51 -27.29 12.66
N GLY A 584 -6.57 -27.91 13.20
CA GLY A 584 -6.74 -29.37 13.26
C GLY A 584 -6.94 -30.04 11.89
N LEU A 585 -7.14 -29.28 10.81
CA LEU A 585 -7.13 -29.80 9.45
C LEU A 585 -5.76 -30.39 9.07
N ALA A 586 -4.68 -29.90 9.70
CA ALA A 586 -3.33 -30.38 9.47
C ALA A 586 -3.07 -31.78 10.09
N ASP A 587 -3.91 -32.25 11.01
CA ASP A 587 -3.72 -33.53 11.71
C ASP A 587 -4.05 -34.74 10.83
N ASP A 588 -4.82 -34.52 9.76
CA ASP A 588 -5.25 -35.56 8.83
C ASP A 588 -4.56 -35.37 7.47
N PRO A 589 -3.64 -36.26 7.07
CA PRO A 589 -2.87 -36.07 5.84
C PRO A 589 -3.72 -36.18 4.56
N GLU A 590 -4.88 -36.82 4.64
CA GLU A 590 -5.81 -37.00 3.52
C GLU A 590 -6.78 -35.81 3.37
N VAL A 591 -6.74 -34.83 4.27
CA VAL A 591 -7.53 -33.60 4.16
C VAL A 591 -6.87 -32.62 3.19
N HIS A 592 -7.68 -32.06 2.30
CA HIS A 592 -7.32 -30.91 1.48
C HIS A 592 -8.47 -29.91 1.49
N ILE A 593 -8.17 -28.66 1.80
CA ILE A 593 -9.12 -27.55 1.79
C ILE A 593 -8.37 -26.23 1.60
N GLU A 594 -8.87 -25.38 0.70
CA GLU A 594 -8.36 -24.04 0.40
C GLU A 594 -9.51 -23.02 0.59
N GLY A 595 -9.18 -21.81 1.06
CA GLY A 595 -10.22 -20.81 1.36
C GLY A 595 -10.97 -20.27 0.14
N GLY A 596 -10.46 -20.43 -1.08
CA GLY A 596 -11.23 -20.16 -2.32
C GLY A 596 -12.52 -20.98 -2.43
N ASP A 597 -12.57 -22.16 -1.81
CA ASP A 597 -13.77 -23.00 -1.78
C ASP A 597 -14.72 -22.67 -0.62
N VAL A 598 -14.33 -21.80 0.31
CA VAL A 598 -15.13 -21.48 1.49
C VAL A 598 -15.78 -20.10 1.31
N LEU A 599 -17.11 -20.08 1.34
CA LEU A 599 -17.91 -18.87 1.21
C LEU A 599 -18.91 -18.79 2.38
N VAL A 600 -18.84 -17.71 3.14
CA VAL A 600 -19.76 -17.46 4.26
C VAL A 600 -20.97 -16.71 3.74
N ALA A 601 -22.10 -17.41 3.56
CA ALA A 601 -23.33 -16.77 3.11
C ALA A 601 -23.90 -15.83 4.18
N ASP A 602 -23.93 -16.34 5.42
CA ASP A 602 -24.42 -15.62 6.61
C ASP A 602 -23.83 -16.25 7.89
N SER A 603 -24.25 -15.77 9.06
CA SER A 603 -23.73 -16.21 10.35
C SER A 603 -24.03 -17.69 10.68
N GLU A 604 -24.98 -18.30 9.99
CA GLU A 604 -25.45 -19.66 10.22
C GLU A 604 -25.12 -20.62 9.07
N THR A 605 -24.79 -20.10 7.89
CA THR A 605 -24.64 -20.87 6.64
C THR A 605 -23.28 -20.65 5.98
N VAL A 606 -22.54 -21.74 5.79
CA VAL A 606 -21.26 -21.76 5.06
C VAL A 606 -21.36 -22.69 3.86
N LEU A 607 -20.90 -22.24 2.69
CA LEU A 607 -20.74 -23.05 1.49
C LEU A 607 -19.30 -23.54 1.40
N VAL A 608 -19.13 -24.80 1.00
CA VAL A 608 -17.82 -25.41 0.77
C VAL A 608 -17.81 -26.08 -0.60
N GLY A 609 -16.99 -25.58 -1.51
CA GLY A 609 -16.73 -26.22 -2.80
C GLY A 609 -16.02 -27.55 -2.62
N ILE A 610 -16.56 -28.60 -3.25
CA ILE A 610 -15.87 -29.88 -3.42
C ILE A 610 -15.27 -29.85 -4.82
N SER A 611 -13.98 -29.52 -4.89
CA SER A 611 -13.26 -29.10 -6.08
C SER A 611 -12.03 -30.00 -6.34
N GLN A 612 -11.12 -29.54 -7.20
CA GLN A 612 -9.79 -30.14 -7.33
C GLN A 612 -8.91 -29.86 -6.09
N ARG A 613 -9.16 -28.75 -5.39
CA ARG A 613 -8.34 -28.24 -4.27
C ARG A 613 -8.90 -28.60 -2.90
N THR A 614 -10.21 -28.77 -2.81
CA THR A 614 -10.92 -29.14 -1.58
C THR A 614 -11.64 -30.47 -1.75
N ASN A 615 -11.40 -31.43 -0.85
CA ASN A 615 -12.05 -32.73 -0.88
C ASN A 615 -13.17 -32.85 0.16
N GLU A 616 -14.04 -33.86 0.00
CA GLU A 616 -15.18 -34.07 0.91
C GLU A 616 -14.76 -34.24 2.36
N ARG A 617 -13.65 -34.94 2.59
CA ARG A 617 -13.09 -35.15 3.93
C ARG A 617 -12.70 -33.83 4.59
N GLY A 618 -12.10 -32.90 3.86
CA GLY A 618 -11.79 -31.55 4.34
C GLY A 618 -13.06 -30.77 4.67
N ALA A 619 -14.08 -30.85 3.81
CA ALA A 619 -15.38 -30.23 4.07
C ALA A 619 -16.08 -30.82 5.30
N ASP A 620 -16.02 -32.13 5.52
CA ASP A 620 -16.57 -32.81 6.69
C ASP A 620 -15.86 -32.40 7.99
N ARG A 621 -14.53 -32.37 8.00
CA ARG A 621 -13.76 -31.89 9.15
C ARG A 621 -14.05 -30.43 9.48
N LEU A 622 -14.18 -29.58 8.46
CA LEU A 622 -14.58 -28.20 8.65
C LEU A 622 -16.00 -28.12 9.23
N ALA A 623 -16.97 -28.89 8.70
CA ALA A 623 -18.33 -28.91 9.21
C ALA A 623 -18.43 -29.38 10.67
N GLU A 624 -17.69 -30.42 11.05
CA GLU A 624 -17.57 -30.90 12.43
C GLU A 624 -17.09 -29.78 13.38
N PHE A 625 -16.05 -29.05 12.98
CA PHE A 625 -15.54 -27.92 13.73
C PHE A 625 -16.56 -26.78 13.81
N LEU A 626 -17.14 -26.37 12.67
CA LEU A 626 -18.10 -25.28 12.59
C LEU A 626 -19.31 -25.53 13.50
N PHE A 627 -19.91 -26.73 13.43
CA PHE A 627 -21.05 -27.06 14.26
C PHE A 627 -20.72 -27.12 15.75
N ARG A 628 -19.47 -27.42 16.12
CA ARG A 628 -19.06 -27.52 17.51
C ARG A 628 -18.70 -26.17 18.13
N GLU A 629 -17.92 -25.36 17.42
CA GLU A 629 -17.23 -24.18 17.99
C GLU A 629 -17.82 -22.83 17.53
N THR A 630 -18.74 -22.84 16.56
CA THR A 630 -19.25 -21.62 15.93
C THR A 630 -20.79 -21.56 15.94
N PRO A 631 -21.38 -20.39 15.62
CA PRO A 631 -22.83 -20.26 15.43
C PRO A 631 -23.38 -20.98 14.20
N VAL A 632 -22.53 -21.47 13.30
CA VAL A 632 -22.95 -22.14 12.05
C VAL A 632 -23.84 -23.34 12.38
N THR A 633 -25.00 -23.39 11.72
CA THR A 633 -25.97 -24.48 11.82
C THR A 633 -26.13 -25.24 10.51
N ARG A 634 -25.65 -24.66 9.39
CA ARG A 634 -25.78 -25.22 8.05
C ARG A 634 -24.47 -25.15 7.26
N VAL A 635 -24.05 -26.28 6.71
CA VAL A 635 -22.91 -26.36 5.78
C VAL A 635 -23.37 -26.97 4.46
N VAL A 636 -23.20 -26.25 3.36
CA VAL A 636 -23.60 -26.68 2.01
C VAL A 636 -22.38 -27.07 1.21
N LYS A 637 -22.21 -28.37 0.96
CA LYS A 637 -21.17 -28.88 0.06
C LYS A 637 -21.62 -28.70 -1.39
N VAL A 638 -20.85 -27.97 -2.19
CA VAL A 638 -21.14 -27.71 -3.61
C VAL A 638 -20.17 -28.51 -4.47
N PHE A 639 -20.67 -29.55 -5.14
CA PHE A 639 -19.84 -30.45 -5.94
C PHE A 639 -19.63 -29.86 -7.33
N ILE A 640 -18.42 -29.38 -7.59
CA ILE A 640 -18.04 -28.79 -8.88
C ILE A 640 -17.09 -29.72 -9.65
N PRO A 641 -17.03 -29.61 -11.00
CA PRO A 641 -16.06 -30.32 -11.82
C PRO A 641 -14.62 -30.12 -11.35
N LYS A 642 -13.85 -31.21 -11.27
CA LYS A 642 -12.43 -31.19 -10.89
C LYS A 642 -11.55 -30.82 -12.08
N GLN A 643 -11.65 -29.58 -12.55
CA GLN A 643 -10.92 -29.09 -13.72
C GLN A 643 -9.99 -27.94 -13.35
N ARG A 644 -8.88 -27.81 -14.08
CA ARG A 644 -7.95 -26.68 -13.90
C ARG A 644 -8.59 -25.33 -14.23
N ALA A 645 -9.61 -25.29 -15.09
CA ALA A 645 -10.32 -24.06 -15.40
C ALA A 645 -11.16 -23.53 -14.22
N PHE A 646 -11.51 -24.38 -13.25
CA PHE A 646 -12.40 -24.06 -12.12
C PHE A 646 -11.82 -24.62 -10.83
N MET A 647 -10.71 -24.02 -10.38
CA MET A 647 -9.92 -24.55 -9.27
C MET A 647 -10.66 -24.49 -7.93
N HIS A 648 -11.52 -23.48 -7.76
CA HIS A 648 -12.28 -23.22 -6.54
C HIS A 648 -13.71 -22.74 -6.84
N LEU A 649 -14.61 -22.84 -5.87
CA LEU A 649 -15.99 -22.36 -5.98
C LEU A 649 -16.07 -20.85 -6.25
N ASP A 650 -15.21 -20.02 -5.65
CA ASP A 650 -15.25 -18.57 -5.84
C ASP A 650 -14.86 -18.10 -7.25
N THR A 651 -14.15 -18.93 -8.02
CA THR A 651 -13.93 -18.67 -9.44
C THR A 651 -15.22 -18.81 -10.24
N LEU A 652 -16.23 -19.52 -9.74
CA LEU A 652 -17.49 -19.77 -10.43
C LEU A 652 -18.68 -19.03 -9.83
N PHE A 653 -18.60 -18.65 -8.56
CA PHE A 653 -19.74 -18.23 -7.75
C PHE A 653 -19.26 -17.30 -6.64
N THR A 654 -19.73 -16.05 -6.63
CA THR A 654 -19.44 -15.09 -5.54
C THR A 654 -20.68 -14.31 -5.14
N PHE A 655 -20.78 -13.93 -3.87
CA PHE A 655 -21.80 -13.01 -3.40
C PHE A 655 -21.45 -11.57 -3.79
N VAL A 656 -22.42 -10.87 -4.37
CA VAL A 656 -22.31 -9.43 -4.72
C VAL A 656 -23.22 -8.56 -3.87
N ASP A 657 -24.24 -9.17 -3.26
CA ASP A 657 -25.15 -8.58 -2.29
C ASP A 657 -25.77 -9.70 -1.43
N LYS A 658 -26.59 -9.34 -0.44
CA LYS A 658 -27.38 -10.29 0.34
C LYS A 658 -28.28 -11.12 -0.59
N GLY A 659 -28.10 -12.44 -0.56
CA GLY A 659 -28.85 -13.38 -1.41
C GLY A 659 -28.60 -13.23 -2.92
N THR A 660 -27.71 -12.33 -3.36
CA THR A 660 -27.42 -12.11 -4.78
C THR A 660 -26.01 -12.55 -5.12
N VAL A 661 -25.88 -13.35 -6.18
CA VAL A 661 -24.61 -13.94 -6.58
C VAL A 661 -24.29 -13.66 -8.04
N LEU A 662 -23.00 -13.56 -8.36
CA LEU A 662 -22.48 -13.54 -9.73
C LEU A 662 -21.93 -14.93 -10.06
N THR A 663 -22.30 -15.47 -11.23
CA THR A 663 -21.91 -16.83 -11.61
C THR A 663 -21.85 -17.08 -13.11
N MET A 664 -21.31 -18.23 -13.52
CA MET A 664 -21.22 -18.62 -14.93
C MET A 664 -22.59 -19.01 -15.55
N PRO A 665 -22.92 -18.54 -16.76
CA PRO A 665 -24.17 -18.87 -17.44
C PRO A 665 -24.20 -20.34 -17.87
N TYR A 666 -25.38 -20.99 -17.87
CA TYR A 666 -25.61 -22.38 -18.31
C TYR A 666 -24.90 -23.50 -17.51
N PHE A 667 -23.81 -23.19 -16.78
CA PHE A 667 -23.00 -24.14 -16.02
C PHE A 667 -23.83 -24.96 -15.01
N TRP A 668 -24.85 -24.34 -14.42
CA TRP A 668 -25.68 -24.95 -13.38
C TRP A 668 -26.88 -25.76 -13.90
N SER A 669 -27.27 -25.58 -15.16
CA SER A 669 -28.59 -25.98 -15.64
C SER A 669 -28.58 -26.77 -16.95
N LYS A 670 -27.52 -26.66 -17.78
CA LYS A 670 -27.48 -27.26 -19.12
C LYS A 670 -26.20 -28.08 -19.32
N PRO A 671 -26.19 -29.38 -18.97
CA PRO A 671 -25.02 -30.22 -19.16
C PRO A 671 -24.67 -30.34 -20.64
N GLY A 672 -23.37 -30.34 -20.96
CA GLY A 672 -22.86 -30.57 -22.31
C GLY A 672 -22.88 -29.36 -23.26
N VAL A 673 -23.50 -28.22 -22.89
CA VAL A 673 -23.46 -27.01 -23.75
C VAL A 673 -22.03 -26.50 -23.91
N TYR A 674 -21.25 -26.48 -22.83
CA TYR A 674 -19.83 -26.17 -22.90
C TYR A 674 -19.03 -27.18 -23.74
N ALA A 675 -19.37 -28.46 -23.68
CA ALA A 675 -18.74 -29.49 -24.50
C ALA A 675 -18.99 -29.28 -26.00
N GLU A 676 -20.19 -28.83 -26.35
CA GLU A 676 -20.52 -28.49 -27.73
C GLU A 676 -19.71 -27.29 -28.23
N VAL A 677 -19.59 -26.24 -27.40
CA VAL A 677 -18.77 -25.06 -27.73
C VAL A 677 -17.30 -25.46 -27.88
N ALA A 678 -16.75 -26.27 -26.97
CA ALA A 678 -15.37 -26.77 -27.06
C ALA A 678 -15.12 -27.57 -28.36
N ARG A 679 -16.03 -28.50 -28.74
CA ARG A 679 -15.92 -29.26 -30.00
C ARG A 679 -15.90 -28.34 -31.23
N ARG A 680 -16.74 -27.31 -31.25
CA ARG A 680 -16.81 -26.36 -32.37
C ARG A 680 -15.56 -25.47 -32.41
N ALA A 681 -15.08 -25.01 -31.26
CA ALA A 681 -13.84 -24.23 -31.14
C ALA A 681 -12.63 -25.02 -31.67
N ASN A 682 -12.48 -26.29 -31.29
CA ASN A 682 -11.41 -27.16 -31.81
C ASN A 682 -11.47 -27.30 -33.33
N LYS A 683 -12.68 -27.48 -33.89
CA LYS A 683 -12.87 -27.57 -35.34
C LYS A 683 -12.51 -26.27 -36.05
N LEU A 684 -12.71 -25.11 -35.41
CA LEU A 684 -12.29 -23.82 -35.94
C LEU A 684 -10.76 -23.66 -35.85
N ASN A 685 -10.15 -24.04 -34.73
CA ASN A 685 -8.70 -24.01 -34.55
C ASN A 685 -7.99 -24.87 -35.59
N GLU A 686 -8.49 -26.09 -35.82
CA GLU A 686 -7.98 -26.99 -36.87
C GLU A 686 -8.06 -26.34 -38.25
N LYS A 687 -9.18 -25.69 -38.59
CA LYS A 687 -9.34 -24.95 -39.86
C LYS A 687 -8.39 -23.76 -39.99
N MET A 688 -8.05 -23.10 -38.88
CA MET A 688 -7.14 -21.96 -38.84
C MET A 688 -5.67 -22.38 -38.73
N GLY A 689 -5.37 -23.67 -38.61
CA GLY A 689 -4.00 -24.16 -38.34
C GLY A 689 -3.49 -23.74 -36.95
N CYS A 690 -4.38 -23.57 -35.99
CA CYS A 690 -4.04 -23.26 -34.60
C CYS A 690 -3.92 -24.55 -33.79
N ASP A 691 -2.77 -24.75 -33.13
CA ASP A 691 -2.48 -25.94 -32.31
C ASP A 691 -3.22 -25.95 -30.95
N GLN A 692 -4.06 -24.95 -30.65
CA GLN A 692 -4.85 -24.93 -29.43
C GLN A 692 -6.00 -25.94 -29.50
N TYR A 693 -6.10 -26.80 -28.49
CA TYR A 693 -7.13 -27.83 -28.37
C TYR A 693 -7.72 -27.84 -26.96
N GLN A 694 -9.05 -27.91 -26.87
CA GLN A 694 -9.80 -28.05 -25.62
C GLN A 694 -10.42 -29.44 -25.54
N ASP A 695 -10.21 -30.18 -24.46
CA ASP A 695 -10.87 -31.48 -24.32
C ASP A 695 -12.37 -31.30 -24.04
N ALA A 696 -13.21 -31.61 -25.03
CA ALA A 696 -14.66 -31.48 -24.89
C ALA A 696 -15.26 -32.49 -23.91
N GLU A 697 -14.60 -33.63 -23.65
CA GLU A 697 -15.12 -34.62 -22.70
C GLU A 697 -15.05 -34.11 -21.26
N GLU A 698 -14.13 -33.20 -20.96
CA GLU A 698 -14.08 -32.53 -19.65
C GLU A 698 -15.41 -31.84 -19.32
N TRP A 699 -16.12 -31.32 -20.33
CA TRP A 699 -17.34 -30.53 -20.20
C TRP A 699 -18.66 -31.33 -20.28
N ILE A 700 -18.61 -32.67 -20.38
CA ILE A 700 -19.79 -33.54 -20.45
C ILE A 700 -20.42 -33.78 -19.06
N GLN A 701 -19.79 -33.29 -18.00
CA GLN A 701 -20.17 -33.59 -16.62
C GLN A 701 -21.62 -33.19 -16.30
N GLU A 702 -22.24 -33.97 -15.41
CA GLU A 702 -23.55 -33.62 -14.86
C GLU A 702 -23.48 -32.24 -14.17
N PRO A 703 -24.57 -31.46 -14.18
CA PRO A 703 -24.59 -30.17 -13.50
C PRO A 703 -24.19 -30.33 -12.03
N PRO A 704 -23.57 -29.30 -11.42
CA PRO A 704 -23.22 -29.34 -10.02
C PRO A 704 -24.38 -29.73 -9.12
N ARG A 705 -24.10 -30.56 -8.12
CA ARG A 705 -25.05 -30.97 -7.08
C ARG A 705 -24.68 -30.35 -5.74
N ILE A 706 -25.61 -30.33 -4.79
CA ILE A 706 -25.31 -29.95 -3.40
C ILE A 706 -25.71 -31.04 -2.40
N GLU A 707 -24.93 -31.14 -1.33
CA GLU A 707 -25.28 -31.86 -0.11
C GLU A 707 -25.26 -30.88 1.07
N MET A 708 -26.40 -30.72 1.73
CA MET A 708 -26.58 -29.80 2.84
C MET A 708 -26.59 -30.55 4.16
N LEU A 709 -25.62 -30.22 5.01
CA LEU A 709 -25.52 -30.69 6.39
C LEU A 709 -26.18 -29.67 7.31
N THR A 710 -27.00 -30.15 8.24
CA THR A 710 -27.63 -29.34 9.28
C THR A 710 -27.21 -29.85 10.65
N LYS A 711 -26.88 -28.94 11.56
CA LYS A 711 -26.48 -29.27 12.93
C LYS A 711 -27.60 -30.04 13.65
N GLY A 712 -27.30 -31.25 14.08
CA GLY A 712 -28.24 -32.15 14.76
C GLY A 712 -28.96 -33.14 13.84
N ASP A 713 -28.91 -32.96 12.52
CA ASP A 713 -29.49 -33.91 11.57
C ASP A 713 -28.54 -35.10 11.33
N SER A 714 -29.11 -36.30 11.24
CA SER A 714 -28.35 -37.53 11.02
C SER A 714 -28.00 -37.81 9.55
N ARG A 715 -28.63 -37.11 8.60
CA ARG A 715 -28.43 -37.32 7.16
C ARG A 715 -28.45 -35.99 6.41
N PRO A 716 -27.58 -35.82 5.39
CA PRO A 716 -27.60 -34.63 4.55
C PRO A 716 -28.86 -34.58 3.67
N LYS A 717 -29.38 -33.38 3.44
CA LYS A 717 -30.36 -33.12 2.38
C LYS A 717 -29.61 -33.00 1.05
N ARG A 718 -30.09 -33.69 0.01
CA ARG A 718 -29.39 -33.77 -1.29
C ARG A 718 -30.22 -33.17 -2.39
N TYR A 719 -29.58 -32.35 -3.22
CA TYR A 719 -30.19 -31.77 -4.41
C TYR A 719 -29.36 -32.13 -5.63
N ARG A 720 -30.02 -32.68 -6.65
CA ARG A 720 -29.37 -33.02 -7.93
C ARG A 720 -28.91 -31.79 -8.71
N HIS A 721 -29.55 -30.64 -8.49
CA HIS A 721 -29.23 -29.37 -9.16
C HIS A 721 -28.88 -28.31 -8.11
N ALA A 722 -27.62 -27.88 -8.10
CA ALA A 722 -27.06 -27.01 -7.08
C ALA A 722 -27.81 -25.67 -6.95
N MET A 723 -27.95 -24.91 -8.04
CA MET A 723 -28.56 -23.58 -7.99
C MET A 723 -30.02 -23.65 -7.52
N SER A 724 -30.79 -24.61 -8.03
CA SER A 724 -32.17 -24.82 -7.60
C SER A 724 -32.27 -25.25 -6.13
N GLY A 725 -31.31 -26.04 -5.63
CA GLY A 725 -31.20 -26.37 -4.21
C GLY A 725 -30.87 -25.16 -3.35
N LEU A 726 -29.90 -24.33 -3.76
CA LEU A 726 -29.52 -23.10 -3.07
C LEU A 726 -30.69 -22.10 -3.00
N GLN A 727 -31.48 -21.99 -4.07
CA GLN A 727 -32.68 -21.16 -4.11
C GLN A 727 -33.81 -21.73 -3.24
N ALA A 728 -34.04 -23.04 -3.28
CA ALA A 728 -35.05 -23.70 -2.44
C ALA A 728 -34.75 -23.56 -0.94
N GLU A 729 -33.47 -23.45 -0.58
CA GLU A 729 -32.99 -23.27 0.79
C GLU A 729 -32.81 -21.80 1.21
N GLY A 730 -33.16 -20.85 0.33
CA GLY A 730 -33.05 -19.42 0.59
C GLY A 730 -31.61 -18.91 0.74
N VAL A 731 -30.61 -19.66 0.27
CA VAL A 731 -29.20 -19.24 0.29
C VAL A 731 -28.93 -18.26 -0.86
N VAL A 732 -29.59 -18.46 -1.99
CA VAL A 732 -29.52 -17.59 -3.18
C VAL A 732 -30.94 -17.16 -3.53
N GLU A 733 -31.18 -15.86 -3.53
CA GLU A 733 -32.43 -15.25 -4.00
C GLU A 733 -32.34 -14.89 -5.49
N LYS A 734 -31.20 -14.32 -5.90
CA LYS A 734 -30.96 -13.82 -7.26
C LYS A 734 -29.60 -14.27 -7.78
N ALA A 735 -29.58 -14.78 -9.01
CA ALA A 735 -28.35 -15.08 -9.73
C ALA A 735 -28.18 -14.11 -10.89
N LEU A 736 -27.06 -13.41 -10.90
CA LEU A 736 -26.54 -12.64 -12.03
C LEU A 736 -25.51 -13.49 -12.76
N PHE A 737 -25.41 -13.29 -14.07
CA PHE A 737 -24.54 -14.12 -14.91
C PHE A 737 -23.42 -13.29 -15.53
N VAL A 738 -22.22 -13.87 -15.56
CA VAL A 738 -21.09 -13.33 -16.33
C VAL A 738 -21.56 -13.06 -17.76
N CYS A 739 -21.29 -11.86 -18.26
CA CYS A 739 -21.73 -11.35 -19.56
C CYS A 739 -23.25 -11.17 -19.79
N GLY A 740 -24.09 -11.23 -18.73
CA GLY A 740 -25.52 -10.93 -18.82
C GLY A 740 -26.44 -12.15 -18.72
N ALA A 741 -27.74 -11.89 -18.64
CA ALA A 741 -28.74 -12.94 -18.48
C ALA A 741 -28.82 -13.91 -19.67
N GLU A 742 -29.25 -15.16 -19.42
CA GLU A 742 -29.56 -16.09 -20.50
C GLU A 742 -30.61 -15.49 -21.46
N GLY A 743 -30.30 -15.43 -22.75
CA GLY A 743 -31.19 -14.86 -23.78
C GLY A 743 -30.95 -13.38 -24.11
N SER A 744 -30.02 -12.71 -23.40
CA SER A 744 -29.55 -11.36 -23.78
C SER A 744 -28.59 -11.36 -24.98
N TRP A 745 -28.26 -12.54 -25.51
CA TRP A 745 -27.35 -12.74 -26.63
C TRP A 745 -28.06 -13.41 -27.81
N PRO A 746 -27.62 -13.16 -29.06
CA PRO A 746 -28.21 -13.77 -30.26
C PRO A 746 -28.24 -15.30 -30.21
N THR A 747 -27.19 -15.91 -29.66
CA THR A 747 -27.11 -17.36 -29.45
C THR A 747 -26.44 -17.68 -28.11
N ALA A 748 -26.74 -18.86 -27.55
CA ALA A 748 -26.04 -19.35 -26.36
C ALA A 748 -24.54 -19.57 -26.61
N GLU A 749 -24.16 -19.91 -27.85
CA GLU A 749 -22.76 -20.11 -28.24
C GLU A 749 -21.95 -18.81 -28.15
N GLU A 750 -22.49 -17.70 -28.69
CA GLU A 750 -21.84 -16.38 -28.57
C GLU A 750 -21.72 -15.93 -27.11
N HIS A 751 -22.78 -16.15 -26.32
CA HIS A 751 -22.76 -15.84 -24.90
C HIS A 751 -21.66 -16.64 -24.18
N ILE A 752 -21.58 -17.95 -24.40
CA ILE A 752 -20.58 -18.82 -23.76
C ILE A 752 -19.18 -18.45 -24.18
N ALA A 753 -18.93 -18.20 -25.47
CA ALA A 753 -17.61 -17.80 -25.94
C ALA A 753 -17.14 -16.52 -25.24
N ARG A 754 -18.03 -15.52 -25.12
CA ARG A 754 -17.71 -14.28 -24.41
C ARG A 754 -17.57 -14.50 -22.90
N ALA A 755 -18.47 -15.27 -22.27
CA ALA A 755 -18.43 -15.56 -20.85
C ALA A 755 -17.17 -16.34 -20.46
N LEU A 756 -16.74 -17.32 -21.26
CA LEU A 756 -15.46 -18.02 -21.07
C LEU A 756 -14.26 -17.07 -21.18
N THR A 757 -14.31 -16.09 -22.09
CA THR A 757 -13.25 -15.08 -22.22
C THR A 757 -13.15 -14.21 -20.97
N GLU A 758 -14.28 -13.66 -20.50
CA GLU A 758 -14.28 -12.83 -19.29
C GLU A 758 -14.01 -13.67 -18.03
N GLN A 759 -14.45 -14.92 -18.00
CA GLN A 759 -14.17 -15.86 -16.92
C GLN A 759 -12.71 -16.27 -16.85
N TRP A 760 -12.04 -16.44 -17.99
CA TRP A 760 -10.57 -16.62 -18.03
C TRP A 760 -9.85 -15.43 -17.37
N ASN A 761 -10.50 -14.27 -17.37
CA ASN A 761 -10.06 -13.05 -16.73
C ASN A 761 -10.73 -12.81 -15.37
N ASP A 762 -11.20 -13.88 -14.72
CA ASP A 762 -11.75 -13.89 -13.36
C ASP A 762 -13.04 -13.05 -13.16
N ALA A 763 -13.89 -12.95 -14.18
CA ALA A 763 -15.12 -12.15 -14.11
C ALA A 763 -16.08 -12.52 -12.99
N ALA A 764 -16.21 -13.81 -12.63
CA ALA A 764 -17.05 -14.22 -11.50
C ALA A 764 -16.36 -14.07 -10.14
N ASN A 765 -15.05 -13.81 -10.08
CA ASN A 765 -14.27 -13.66 -8.84
C ASN A 765 -14.20 -12.19 -8.37
N VAL A 766 -15.37 -11.55 -8.26
CA VAL A 766 -15.47 -10.17 -7.76
C VAL A 766 -15.37 -10.13 -6.23
N PHE A 767 -14.94 -8.98 -5.70
CA PHE A 767 -14.80 -8.79 -4.26
C PHE A 767 -15.83 -7.79 -3.72
N CYS A 768 -16.77 -8.26 -2.91
CA CYS A 768 -17.77 -7.40 -2.29
C CYS A 768 -17.14 -6.52 -1.19
N LEU A 769 -17.27 -5.20 -1.31
CA LEU A 769 -16.83 -4.22 -0.31
C LEU A 769 -17.90 -3.96 0.75
N SER A 770 -19.16 -3.93 0.30
CA SER A 770 -20.36 -3.75 1.09
C SER A 770 -21.55 -4.27 0.26
N PRO A 771 -22.72 -4.50 0.85
CA PRO A 771 -23.89 -4.97 0.12
C PRO A 771 -24.14 -4.11 -1.13
N GLY A 772 -24.18 -4.75 -2.31
CA GLY A 772 -24.39 -4.07 -3.59
C GLY A 772 -23.18 -3.30 -4.12
N THR A 773 -21.99 -3.40 -3.52
CA THR A 773 -20.76 -2.75 -3.99
C THR A 773 -19.63 -3.75 -4.15
N VAL A 774 -19.08 -3.88 -5.35
CA VAL A 774 -18.04 -4.87 -5.67
C VAL A 774 -16.84 -4.27 -6.38
N VAL A 775 -15.68 -4.88 -6.21
CA VAL A 775 -14.48 -4.65 -7.03
C VAL A 775 -14.44 -5.70 -8.14
N ALA A 776 -14.33 -5.26 -9.39
CA ALA A 776 -14.22 -6.11 -10.58
C ALA A 776 -13.13 -5.60 -11.52
N TYR A 777 -12.56 -6.48 -12.35
CA TYR A 777 -11.58 -6.06 -13.33
C TYR A 777 -12.21 -5.29 -14.50
N LYS A 778 -11.59 -4.18 -14.89
CA LYS A 778 -12.15 -3.23 -15.89
C LYS A 778 -12.39 -3.82 -17.28
N TRP A 779 -11.62 -4.84 -17.68
CA TRP A 779 -11.74 -5.45 -19.02
C TRP A 779 -12.89 -6.46 -19.14
N CYS A 780 -13.51 -6.88 -18.02
CA CYS A 780 -14.72 -7.70 -18.01
C CYS A 780 -15.96 -6.85 -18.32
N THR A 781 -15.89 -6.11 -19.42
CA THR A 781 -16.79 -5.01 -19.79
C THR A 781 -18.26 -5.41 -19.84
N ARG A 782 -18.58 -6.62 -20.35
CA ARG A 782 -19.98 -7.10 -20.40
C ARG A 782 -20.49 -7.44 -19.01
N THR A 783 -19.66 -8.09 -18.20
CA THR A 783 -20.00 -8.41 -16.81
C THR A 783 -20.16 -7.16 -15.96
N VAL A 784 -19.24 -6.19 -16.07
CA VAL A 784 -19.31 -4.90 -15.38
C VAL A 784 -20.58 -4.15 -15.75
N SER A 785 -20.88 -4.02 -17.05
CA SER A 785 -22.11 -3.35 -17.50
C SER A 785 -23.35 -4.06 -16.94
N HIS A 786 -23.39 -5.39 -16.97
CA HIS A 786 -24.52 -6.15 -16.46
C HIS A 786 -24.73 -5.99 -14.94
N LEU A 787 -23.64 -5.94 -14.17
CA LEU A 787 -23.69 -5.68 -12.74
C LEU A 787 -24.26 -4.28 -12.46
N GLN A 788 -23.77 -3.26 -13.16
CA GLN A 788 -24.24 -1.87 -13.06
C GLN A 788 -25.72 -1.74 -13.43
N ASP A 789 -26.14 -2.33 -14.56
CA ASP A 789 -27.54 -2.38 -15.00
C ASP A 789 -28.44 -3.12 -13.99
N SER A 790 -27.85 -4.02 -13.19
CA SER A 790 -28.53 -4.77 -12.13
C SER A 790 -28.56 -4.06 -10.78
N GLY A 791 -28.06 -2.82 -10.69
CA GLY A 791 -28.05 -1.99 -9.49
C GLY A 791 -26.85 -2.20 -8.56
N ILE A 792 -25.79 -2.86 -9.03
CA ILE A 792 -24.56 -3.06 -8.25
C ILE A 792 -23.57 -1.92 -8.56
N ASP A 793 -23.05 -1.24 -7.52
CA ASP A 793 -21.92 -0.31 -7.64
C ASP A 793 -20.65 -1.12 -7.95
N VAL A 794 -20.06 -0.90 -9.12
CA VAL A 794 -18.86 -1.61 -9.56
C VAL A 794 -17.68 -0.66 -9.53
N VAL A 795 -16.70 -1.02 -8.71
CA VAL A 795 -15.41 -0.36 -8.64
C VAL A 795 -14.44 -1.09 -9.55
N GLU A 796 -14.11 -0.46 -10.66
CA GLU A 796 -13.22 -1.05 -11.66
C GLU A 796 -11.75 -1.02 -11.20
N LEU A 797 -11.10 -2.18 -11.27
CA LEU A 797 -9.67 -2.36 -10.99
C LEU A 797 -8.91 -2.59 -12.29
N ASP A 798 -7.82 -1.84 -12.47
CA ASP A 798 -6.81 -2.13 -13.48
C ASP A 798 -5.72 -3.03 -12.87
N GLY A 799 -5.62 -4.27 -13.36
CA GLY A 799 -4.79 -5.30 -12.76
C GLY A 799 -4.18 -6.26 -13.78
N VAL A 800 -3.71 -5.77 -14.93
CA VAL A 800 -3.23 -6.62 -16.04
C VAL A 800 -2.17 -7.63 -15.60
N GLU A 801 -1.30 -7.28 -14.66
CA GLU A 801 -0.35 -8.22 -14.06
C GLU A 801 -0.98 -9.05 -12.95
N LEU A 802 -1.89 -8.48 -12.14
CA LEU A 802 -2.60 -9.22 -11.07
C LEU A 802 -3.37 -10.43 -11.63
N MET A 803 -4.03 -10.24 -12.77
CA MET A 803 -4.85 -11.25 -13.45
C MET A 803 -4.04 -12.47 -13.94
N LYS A 804 -2.74 -12.31 -14.23
CA LYS A 804 -1.91 -13.40 -14.76
C LYS A 804 -1.81 -14.61 -13.82
N GLY A 805 -2.04 -14.40 -12.53
CA GLY A 805 -2.09 -15.48 -11.55
C GLY A 805 -3.43 -16.20 -11.48
N ARG A 806 -4.40 -15.87 -12.36
CA ARG A 806 -5.76 -16.42 -12.40
C ARG A 806 -6.51 -16.28 -11.07
N GLY A 807 -6.43 -15.07 -10.53
CA GLY A 807 -7.17 -14.67 -9.34
C GLY A 807 -7.79 -13.30 -9.49
N GLY A 808 -9.06 -13.19 -9.11
CA GLY A 808 -9.78 -11.94 -9.01
C GLY A 808 -9.43 -11.14 -7.75
N ALA A 809 -10.13 -10.02 -7.57
CA ALA A 809 -10.00 -9.18 -6.37
C ALA A 809 -10.25 -9.97 -5.07
N ARG A 810 -11.10 -11.01 -5.10
CA ARG A 810 -11.41 -11.83 -3.92
C ARG A 810 -10.23 -12.72 -3.52
N CYS A 811 -9.51 -13.31 -4.48
CA CYS A 811 -8.36 -14.18 -4.22
C CYS A 811 -7.24 -13.46 -3.45
N MET A 812 -7.04 -12.16 -3.71
CA MET A 812 -5.96 -11.36 -3.11
C MET A 812 -6.21 -10.92 -1.66
N THR A 813 -7.34 -11.29 -1.07
CA THR A 813 -7.79 -10.76 0.22
C THR A 813 -8.03 -11.86 1.24
N PHE A 814 -7.68 -11.55 2.49
CA PHE A 814 -8.13 -12.28 3.66
C PHE A 814 -8.91 -11.34 4.60
N PRO A 815 -10.25 -11.24 4.44
CA PRO A 815 -11.09 -10.43 5.31
C PRO A 815 -11.07 -10.97 6.74
N LEU A 816 -10.69 -10.11 7.68
CA LEU A 816 -10.73 -10.40 9.11
C LEU A 816 -12.03 -9.90 9.73
N ARG A 817 -12.53 -8.75 9.27
CA ARG A 817 -13.74 -8.15 9.83
C ARG A 817 -14.65 -7.61 8.75
N ARG A 818 -15.92 -8.04 8.82
CA ARG A 818 -17.05 -7.49 8.07
C ARG A 818 -18.22 -7.23 9.01
N SER A 819 -18.72 -6.00 9.04
CA SER A 819 -19.91 -5.66 9.84
C SER A 819 -21.20 -5.98 9.09
N PHE A 820 -22.25 -6.25 9.88
CA PHE A 820 -23.61 -6.20 9.37
C PHE A 820 -23.89 -4.76 8.96
N SER A 821 -24.31 -4.54 7.70
CA SER A 821 -24.95 -3.28 7.36
C SER A 821 -26.25 -3.20 8.16
N PHE A 822 -26.25 -2.44 9.24
CA PHE A 822 -27.50 -1.86 9.70
C PHE A 822 -27.84 -0.78 8.68
N ASP A 823 -28.80 -1.07 7.80
CA ASP A 823 -29.51 -0.01 7.10
C ASP A 823 -30.07 0.94 8.16
N SER A 824 -29.57 2.18 8.16
CA SER A 824 -30.18 3.32 8.84
C SER A 824 -30.74 4.27 7.79
#